data_AF-A0A1E7FIF6-F1
#
_entry.id   AF-A0A1E7FIF6-F1
#
_cell.length_a   1.000
_cell.length_b   1.000
_cell.length_c   1.000
_cell.angle_alpha   90.00
_cell.angle_beta   90.00
_cell.angle_gamma   90.00
#
_symmetry.space_group_name_H-M   'P 1'
#
loop_
_entity.id
_entity.type
_entity.pdbx_description
1 polymer ?
#
loop_
_entity_poly.entity_id
_entity_poly.type
_entity_poly.pdbx_seq_one_letter_code
_entity_poly.pdbx_strand_id
1 'polypeptide(L)'
;MHPNTNSRLLISATTTTTDTTDDTADTDTDTSYIECELYIAESTIPNAGNGIFSGISKKKNEYIGNGDKAIPIIDVWWHNNNGDNNGGSRNNNKFFNPVEHYVWEGSSMGMGLEVFSHNDLSTFWPGIDAIVNCHAGLLNVEKSTPHLDDGGVHRRIHPSAGSISPYNSMLQHNGGNGGNGGSGGGSSKVSRDIPIGGELFKNYGEEWFLYRTQLGPIPVQSNYIEILQLMSTLQVLVDYNNEGGSIIYNEFIKEMQIIWNNSRTLNALYDFTWNDILTVLGQNSERERERHDDMGILLQQNATRSIDYLQKYGKCIDHIIHKQSTINGAGHGGFAKRDLPKGTVITGTPLIHFPNINKKNNWFHMYDYQYCDNGQIMVRNRTNGPYGQQLLLNYCFSHSETTVVVCPYGSGINYINHATSTATANGGGAQHATNVANVKIQWSKNGTTNHNDDWLLKTPKEMIDYNYTTHLAFDYIAIRDIQEGEELFLDYGTDWENKWNRFQTDWLTYDHDTPYLKDYISAIEYNTLYGNDILPTKFEEQEQDDEEQQQSAEVYYPNNLFLRCHSILDIFENDQDVIDYDRDDYFIEYYNNWGGEHVGGGDNNGYECEILERHNYEFADTPGETESYYTVQFIKNNNHQVTKRIFGVNRKLIKFADKPYSKF
;
A
#
# COMPACT_ATOMS: atom_id res chain seq x y z
N MET A 1 16.44 16.52 -24.82
CA MET A 1 15.97 17.82 -25.32
C MET A 1 14.45 17.82 -25.19
N HIS A 2 13.91 18.28 -24.07
CA HIS A 2 12.48 18.54 -23.94
C HIS A 2 12.21 19.98 -24.37
N PRO A 3 11.14 20.25 -25.14
CA PRO A 3 10.71 21.63 -25.33
C PRO A 3 10.24 22.17 -23.97
N ASN A 4 10.75 23.35 -23.60
CA ASN A 4 10.18 24.16 -22.53
C ASN A 4 8.73 24.50 -22.89
N THR A 5 7.78 23.68 -22.48
CA THR A 5 6.38 24.08 -22.38
C THR A 5 6.15 24.56 -20.96
N ASN A 6 6.24 25.88 -20.77
CA ASN A 6 5.52 26.56 -19.69
C ASN A 6 4.02 26.37 -19.96
N SER A 7 3.49 25.16 -19.74
CA SER A 7 2.06 24.92 -19.69
C SER A 7 1.59 25.51 -18.37
N ARG A 8 1.01 26.71 -18.41
CA ARG A 8 0.18 27.20 -17.31
C ARG A 8 -0.84 26.10 -16.99
N LEU A 9 -0.92 25.69 -15.73
CA LEU A 9 -2.08 24.99 -15.16
C LEU A 9 -3.26 25.97 -15.21
N LEU A 10 -3.83 26.18 -16.40
CA LEU A 10 -5.10 26.89 -16.57
C LEU A 10 -6.18 25.82 -16.47
N ILE A 11 -6.61 25.55 -15.24
CA ILE A 11 -7.88 24.87 -14.99
C ILE A 11 -8.97 25.91 -15.33
N SER A 12 -9.32 26.03 -16.60
CA SER A 12 -10.44 26.90 -16.99
C SER A 12 -11.74 26.16 -16.72
N ALA A 13 -12.48 26.60 -15.70
CA ALA A 13 -13.84 26.16 -15.46
C ALA A 13 -14.74 26.59 -16.63
N THR A 14 -14.92 25.70 -17.63
CA THR A 14 -15.88 25.92 -18.72
C THR A 14 -17.18 25.21 -18.36
N THR A 15 -18.10 25.95 -17.72
CA THR A 15 -19.48 25.51 -17.50
C THR A 15 -20.18 25.38 -18.85
N THR A 16 -20.21 24.16 -19.39
CA THR A 16 -20.92 23.88 -20.64
C THR A 16 -22.35 23.47 -20.28
N THR A 17 -23.26 24.45 -20.27
CA THR A 17 -24.70 24.17 -20.19
C THR A 17 -25.18 23.69 -21.56
N THR A 18 -25.26 22.38 -21.76
CA THR A 18 -25.88 21.79 -22.95
C THR A 18 -27.39 21.67 -22.73
N ASP A 19 -28.12 22.58 -23.35
CA ASP A 19 -29.58 22.51 -23.54
C ASP A 19 -29.85 21.48 -24.66
N THR A 20 -30.35 20.30 -24.31
CA THR A 20 -30.64 19.22 -25.28
C THR A 20 -32.12 19.20 -25.57
N THR A 21 -32.45 19.55 -26.81
CA THR A 21 -33.79 19.39 -27.38
C THR A 21 -33.92 18.00 -27.98
N ASP A 22 -35.03 17.39 -27.56
CA ASP A 22 -35.71 16.17 -27.99
C ASP A 22 -35.64 15.92 -29.50
N ASP A 23 -35.13 14.76 -29.94
CA ASP A 23 -35.78 13.95 -30.99
C ASP A 23 -35.08 12.62 -31.32
N THR A 24 -35.94 11.67 -31.70
CA THR A 24 -35.71 10.35 -32.32
C THR A 24 -35.37 9.14 -31.43
N ALA A 25 -36.43 8.33 -31.25
CA ALA A 25 -36.42 6.95 -30.79
C ALA A 25 -35.44 6.09 -31.61
N ASP A 26 -34.33 5.72 -30.99
CA ASP A 26 -33.49 4.61 -31.41
C ASP A 26 -33.83 3.39 -30.53
N THR A 27 -33.77 2.21 -31.13
CA THR A 27 -34.17 0.95 -30.50
C THR A 27 -33.29 0.65 -29.31
N ASP A 28 -33.84 0.92 -28.13
CA ASP A 28 -33.34 0.65 -26.79
C ASP A 28 -33.10 -0.87 -26.61
N THR A 29 -31.96 -1.34 -27.11
CA THR A 29 -31.36 -2.54 -26.53
C THR A 29 -30.96 -2.12 -25.13
N ASP A 30 -31.81 -2.46 -24.17
CA ASP A 30 -31.62 -2.37 -22.72
C ASP A 30 -30.34 -3.12 -22.32
N THR A 31 -29.19 -2.56 -22.68
CA THR A 31 -27.91 -2.91 -22.09
C THR A 31 -27.94 -2.23 -20.74
N SER A 32 -28.56 -2.88 -19.77
CA SER A 32 -28.48 -2.47 -18.37
C SER A 32 -27.00 -2.30 -18.03
N TYR A 33 -26.54 -1.05 -18.00
CA TYR A 33 -25.13 -0.76 -17.76
C TYR A 33 -24.79 -1.33 -16.39
N ILE A 34 -23.73 -2.14 -16.34
CA ILE A 34 -23.26 -2.70 -15.07
C ILE A 34 -22.83 -1.52 -14.19
N GLU A 35 -23.58 -1.29 -13.11
CA GLU A 35 -23.36 -0.16 -12.20
C GLU A 35 -21.97 -0.24 -11.58
N CYS A 36 -21.07 0.67 -11.93
CA CYS A 36 -19.71 0.61 -11.44
C CYS A 36 -19.49 1.62 -10.29
N GLU A 37 -18.93 1.14 -9.18
CA GLU A 37 -18.57 2.00 -8.04
C GLU A 37 -17.30 2.81 -8.30
N LEU A 38 -16.34 2.26 -9.03
CA LEU A 38 -15.05 2.90 -9.29
C LEU A 38 -14.64 2.79 -10.75
N TYR A 39 -14.32 3.94 -11.33
CA TYR A 39 -13.81 4.03 -12.69
C TYR A 39 -12.34 4.44 -12.69
N ILE A 40 -11.55 3.86 -13.57
CA ILE A 40 -10.26 4.41 -13.99
C ILE A 40 -10.46 5.18 -15.31
N ALA A 41 -10.04 6.44 -15.35
CA ALA A 41 -10.12 7.30 -16.54
C ALA A 41 -8.99 8.32 -16.52
N GLU A 42 -8.89 9.17 -17.55
CA GLU A 42 -7.94 10.30 -17.54
C GLU A 42 -8.23 11.23 -16.34
N SER A 43 -7.18 11.57 -15.59
CA SER A 43 -7.29 12.44 -14.41
C SER A 43 -7.83 13.83 -14.78
N THR A 44 -8.44 14.50 -13.81
CA THR A 44 -8.77 15.93 -13.91
C THR A 44 -7.55 16.82 -13.73
N ILE A 45 -6.45 16.30 -13.16
CA ILE A 45 -5.16 16.98 -13.13
C ILE A 45 -4.50 16.83 -14.52
N PRO A 46 -4.24 17.94 -15.24
CA PRO A 46 -3.64 17.86 -16.56
C PRO A 46 -2.28 17.13 -16.53
N ASN A 47 -2.11 16.14 -17.41
CA ASN A 47 -0.90 15.32 -17.56
C ASN A 47 -0.55 14.44 -16.34
N ALA A 48 -1.44 14.27 -15.36
CA ALA A 48 -1.22 13.32 -14.26
C ALA A 48 -1.41 11.84 -14.68
N GLY A 49 -1.90 11.60 -15.91
CA GLY A 49 -2.18 10.26 -16.41
C GLY A 49 -3.59 9.82 -16.03
N ASN A 50 -3.72 8.65 -15.42
CA ASN A 50 -5.02 8.13 -14.98
C ASN A 50 -5.38 8.65 -13.58
N GLY A 51 -6.68 8.83 -13.33
CA GLY A 51 -7.27 9.02 -12.00
C GLY A 51 -8.31 7.94 -11.71
N ILE A 52 -8.68 7.80 -10.44
CA ILE A 52 -9.80 6.96 -10.02
C ILE A 52 -10.98 7.87 -9.68
N PHE A 53 -12.17 7.52 -10.16
CA PHE A 53 -13.40 8.26 -9.95
C PHE A 53 -14.45 7.40 -9.28
N SER A 54 -15.19 7.97 -8.33
CA SER A 54 -16.33 7.30 -7.70
C SER A 54 -17.56 7.38 -8.60
N GLY A 55 -18.13 6.25 -9.00
CA GLY A 55 -19.39 6.17 -9.74
C GLY A 55 -20.63 6.42 -8.89
N ILE A 56 -20.48 6.36 -7.57
CA ILE A 56 -21.53 6.66 -6.58
C ILE A 56 -21.04 7.73 -5.61
N SER A 57 -21.94 8.37 -4.87
CA SER A 57 -21.51 9.27 -3.79
C SER A 57 -20.97 8.47 -2.62
N LYS A 58 -19.90 8.95 -1.98
CA LYS A 58 -19.39 8.40 -0.72
C LYS A 58 -19.42 9.44 0.39
N LYS A 59 -19.72 9.00 1.60
CA LYS A 59 -19.68 9.84 2.80
C LYS A 59 -18.36 9.71 3.54
N LYS A 60 -17.98 10.77 4.25
CA LYS A 60 -16.86 10.71 5.19
C LYS A 60 -16.98 9.49 6.11
N ASN A 61 -15.85 8.82 6.33
CA ASN A 61 -15.68 7.55 7.06
C ASN A 61 -16.21 6.29 6.36
N GLU A 62 -16.83 6.39 5.18
CA GLU A 62 -17.08 5.19 4.37
C GLU A 62 -15.77 4.64 3.80
N TYR A 63 -15.79 3.39 3.36
CA TYR A 63 -14.66 2.74 2.71
C TYR A 63 -14.84 2.76 1.18
N ILE A 64 -13.71 2.78 0.48
CA ILE A 64 -13.65 2.79 -0.97
C ILE A 64 -12.69 1.71 -1.48
N GLY A 65 -13.12 1.05 -2.56
CA GLY A 65 -12.41 -0.09 -3.12
C GLY A 65 -12.72 -1.41 -2.43
N ASN A 66 -12.23 -2.48 -3.02
CA ASN A 66 -12.37 -3.84 -2.50
C ASN A 66 -11.04 -4.38 -1.96
N GLY A 67 -10.05 -3.50 -1.78
CA GLY A 67 -8.74 -3.85 -1.25
C GLY A 67 -7.80 -4.55 -2.25
N ASP A 68 -6.52 -4.58 -1.88
CA ASP A 68 -5.40 -5.06 -2.69
C ASP A 68 -4.34 -5.68 -1.76
N LYS A 69 -3.48 -6.59 -2.26
CA LYS A 69 -2.27 -7.01 -1.53
C LYS A 69 -1.21 -5.92 -1.55
N ALA A 70 -0.68 -5.56 -0.40
CA ALA A 70 0.52 -4.76 -0.31
C ALA A 70 1.74 -5.68 -0.43
N ILE A 71 2.75 -5.31 -1.21
CA ILE A 71 3.88 -6.19 -1.56
C ILE A 71 5.17 -5.53 -1.05
N PRO A 72 5.89 -6.15 -0.09
CA PRO A 72 7.17 -5.62 0.37
C PRO A 72 8.21 -5.67 -0.76
N ILE A 73 8.96 -4.58 -0.87
CA ILE A 73 10.09 -4.39 -1.78
C ILE A 73 11.31 -4.10 -0.93
N ILE A 74 12.17 -5.10 -0.82
CA ILE A 74 13.24 -5.15 0.17
C ILE A 74 14.55 -4.65 -0.45
N ASP A 75 15.19 -3.66 0.18
CA ASP A 75 16.58 -3.26 -0.06
C ASP A 75 16.92 -2.98 -1.54
N VAL A 76 15.96 -2.51 -2.35
CA VAL A 76 16.13 -2.40 -3.81
C VAL A 76 17.34 -1.56 -4.21
N TRP A 77 17.58 -0.46 -3.50
CA TRP A 77 18.74 0.38 -3.73
C TRP A 77 20.04 -0.36 -3.40
N TRP A 78 20.08 -1.09 -2.29
CA TRP A 78 21.27 -1.86 -1.91
C TRP A 78 21.53 -2.99 -2.91
N HIS A 79 20.51 -3.73 -3.33
CA HIS A 79 20.67 -4.83 -4.31
C HIS A 79 21.09 -4.34 -5.69
N ASN A 80 20.63 -3.17 -6.13
CA ASN A 80 20.78 -2.76 -7.54
C ASN A 80 21.72 -1.58 -7.82
N ASN A 81 22.10 -0.77 -6.82
CA ASN A 81 22.96 0.38 -7.06
C ASN A 81 24.36 -0.06 -7.51
N ASN A 82 24.83 0.36 -8.68
CA ASN A 82 26.15 -0.01 -9.22
C ASN A 82 27.34 0.75 -8.59
N GLY A 83 27.11 1.61 -7.60
CA GLY A 83 28.19 2.31 -6.90
C GLY A 83 29.16 1.33 -6.24
N ASP A 84 30.44 1.42 -6.63
CA ASP A 84 31.54 0.75 -5.96
C ASP A 84 31.54 1.13 -4.47
N ASN A 85 31.34 0.12 -3.60
CA ASN A 85 31.58 -0.11 -2.16
C ASN A 85 31.86 1.04 -1.16
N ASN A 86 32.00 2.30 -1.54
CA ASN A 86 32.11 3.42 -0.63
C ASN A 86 30.70 3.88 -0.28
N GLY A 87 30.09 3.14 0.65
CA GLY A 87 28.76 3.41 1.18
C GLY A 87 28.55 4.90 1.46
N GLY A 88 27.46 5.45 0.92
CA GLY A 88 26.93 6.73 1.41
C GLY A 88 26.33 7.66 0.37
N SER A 89 26.74 7.61 -0.91
CA SER A 89 26.19 8.57 -1.87
C SER A 89 25.00 8.01 -2.64
N ARG A 90 23.78 8.27 -2.13
CA ARG A 90 22.52 8.16 -2.89
C ARG A 90 22.51 9.02 -4.17
N ASN A 91 23.50 9.91 -4.35
CA ASN A 91 23.51 10.92 -5.41
C ASN A 91 24.04 10.45 -6.77
N ASN A 92 24.44 9.18 -6.94
CA ASN A 92 24.84 8.65 -8.26
C ASN A 92 23.64 8.01 -8.98
N ASN A 93 22.82 8.87 -9.60
CA ASN A 93 21.63 8.65 -10.43
C ASN A 93 21.76 7.63 -11.60
N LYS A 94 22.23 6.40 -11.37
CA LYS A 94 22.42 5.40 -12.45
C LYS A 94 21.53 4.16 -12.34
N PHE A 95 20.70 4.07 -11.31
CA PHE A 95 19.75 2.97 -11.18
C PHE A 95 18.37 3.40 -11.66
N PHE A 96 17.83 2.66 -12.62
CA PHE A 96 16.45 2.83 -13.08
C PHE A 96 15.53 2.10 -12.10
N ASN A 97 14.76 2.86 -11.31
CA ASN A 97 13.77 2.32 -10.38
C ASN A 97 12.33 2.58 -10.87
N PRO A 98 11.71 1.64 -11.63
CA PRO A 98 10.40 1.88 -12.24
C PRO A 98 9.24 1.97 -11.24
N VAL A 99 9.44 1.56 -9.99
CA VAL A 99 8.41 1.62 -8.94
C VAL A 99 8.51 2.85 -8.04
N GLU A 100 9.50 3.74 -8.24
CA GLU A 100 9.78 4.86 -7.32
C GLU A 100 8.59 5.79 -7.09
N HIS A 101 7.68 5.89 -8.07
CA HIS A 101 6.47 6.73 -8.00
C HIS A 101 5.22 5.96 -7.58
N TYR A 102 5.33 4.67 -7.29
CA TYR A 102 4.20 3.76 -7.02
C TYR A 102 4.34 3.02 -5.68
N VAL A 103 5.31 3.40 -4.87
CA VAL A 103 5.60 2.76 -3.58
C VAL A 103 5.40 3.73 -2.42
N TRP A 104 5.06 3.14 -1.28
CA TRP A 104 5.02 3.79 0.02
C TRP A 104 6.25 3.42 0.84
N GLU A 105 6.56 4.20 1.86
CA GLU A 105 7.57 3.82 2.86
C GLU A 105 7.06 2.60 3.64
N GLY A 106 7.81 1.50 3.68
CA GLY A 106 7.30 0.24 4.22
C GLY A 106 6.97 0.28 5.72
N SER A 107 7.74 1.02 6.51
CA SER A 107 7.47 1.30 7.93
C SER A 107 6.09 1.97 8.11
N SER A 108 5.77 2.94 7.26
CA SER A 108 4.48 3.65 7.26
C SER A 108 3.31 2.72 6.90
N MET A 109 3.58 1.59 6.24
CA MET A 109 2.61 0.57 5.85
C MET A 109 2.54 -0.59 6.85
N GLY A 110 3.16 -0.47 8.02
CA GLY A 110 3.22 -1.58 8.98
C GLY A 110 3.99 -2.78 8.39
N MET A 111 5.09 -2.53 7.68
CA MET A 111 5.98 -3.59 7.20
C MET A 111 7.41 -3.42 7.72
N GLY A 112 7.66 -2.50 8.66
CA GLY A 112 9.01 -2.08 9.07
C GLY A 112 9.98 -3.20 9.49
N LEU A 113 9.47 -4.41 9.67
CA LEU A 113 10.16 -5.58 10.18
C LEU A 113 10.45 -6.68 9.16
N GLU A 114 10.07 -6.46 7.90
CA GLU A 114 10.53 -7.29 6.79
C GLU A 114 12.05 -7.13 6.58
N VAL A 115 12.65 -6.09 7.16
CA VAL A 115 14.08 -5.77 7.10
C VAL A 115 14.61 -5.33 8.46
N PHE A 116 15.92 -5.37 8.64
CA PHE A 116 16.59 -4.89 9.84
C PHE A 116 16.59 -3.35 9.97
N SER A 117 16.47 -2.63 8.85
CA SER A 117 16.55 -1.17 8.76
C SER A 117 15.28 -0.62 8.11
N HIS A 118 14.46 0.09 8.89
CA HIS A 118 13.21 0.71 8.42
C HIS A 118 13.35 1.53 7.13
N ASN A 119 14.54 2.10 6.88
CA ASN A 119 14.81 3.00 5.75
C ASN A 119 15.02 2.28 4.41
N ASP A 120 15.11 0.95 4.40
CA ASP A 120 15.46 0.18 3.21
C ASP A 120 14.29 -0.67 2.68
N LEU A 121 13.10 -0.49 3.26
CA LEU A 121 11.87 -1.13 2.80
C LEU A 121 10.92 -0.15 2.12
N SER A 122 10.49 -0.52 0.92
CA SER A 122 9.37 0.11 0.24
C SER A 122 8.21 -0.88 0.16
N THR A 123 6.99 -0.37 0.05
CA THR A 123 5.79 -1.19 -0.15
C THR A 123 5.13 -0.80 -1.45
N PHE A 124 5.04 -1.75 -2.37
CA PHE A 124 4.23 -1.59 -3.57
C PHE A 124 2.82 -2.09 -3.30
N TRP A 125 1.84 -1.20 -3.34
CA TRP A 125 0.45 -1.56 -3.14
C TRP A 125 -0.32 -1.35 -4.45
N PRO A 126 -0.29 -2.35 -5.37
CA PRO A 126 -1.00 -2.24 -6.65
C PRO A 126 -2.49 -2.01 -6.38
N GLY A 127 -3.13 -1.18 -7.17
CA GLY A 127 -4.54 -0.81 -6.99
C GLY A 127 -4.72 0.64 -6.58
N ILE A 128 -5.65 0.93 -5.66
CA ILE A 128 -6.04 2.32 -5.35
C ILE A 128 -4.84 3.12 -4.82
N ASP A 129 -4.05 2.54 -3.92
CA ASP A 129 -2.88 3.17 -3.30
C ASP A 129 -1.72 3.45 -4.28
N ALA A 130 -1.69 2.85 -5.48
CA ALA A 130 -0.69 3.13 -6.51
C ALA A 130 -1.22 3.97 -7.69
N ILE A 131 -2.54 4.10 -7.86
CA ILE A 131 -3.16 4.78 -9.01
C ILE A 131 -3.73 6.15 -8.63
N VAL A 132 -4.25 6.30 -7.40
CA VAL A 132 -4.90 7.54 -6.98
C VAL A 132 -3.89 8.68 -6.94
N ASN A 133 -4.20 9.79 -7.62
CA ASN A 133 -3.37 11.00 -7.65
C ASN A 133 -3.33 11.72 -6.29
N CYS A 134 -2.38 12.64 -6.14
CA CYS A 134 -2.33 13.54 -5.00
C CYS A 134 -2.57 14.99 -5.43
N HIS A 135 -3.46 15.65 -4.70
CA HIS A 135 -3.68 17.08 -4.80
C HIS A 135 -4.04 17.60 -3.40
N ALA A 136 -3.15 18.38 -2.78
CA ALA A 136 -3.26 18.71 -1.36
C ALA A 136 -4.55 19.46 -0.98
N GLY A 137 -5.14 20.25 -1.89
CA GLY A 137 -6.45 20.88 -1.68
C GLY A 137 -7.65 19.95 -1.91
N LEU A 138 -7.48 18.77 -2.51
CA LEU A 138 -8.56 17.87 -2.93
C LEU A 138 -8.54 16.52 -2.19
N LEU A 139 -7.68 16.35 -1.19
CA LEU A 139 -7.56 15.13 -0.40
C LEU A 139 -8.94 14.68 0.09
N ASN A 140 -9.35 13.47 -0.30
CA ASN A 140 -10.66 12.92 0.05
C ASN A 140 -10.65 11.43 0.38
N VAL A 141 -9.48 10.80 0.29
CA VAL A 141 -9.26 9.41 0.65
C VAL A 141 -7.98 9.31 1.48
N GLU A 142 -8.05 8.56 2.56
CA GLU A 142 -6.93 8.22 3.43
C GLU A 142 -6.12 7.07 2.83
N LYS A 143 -4.85 6.98 3.24
CA LYS A 143 -4.01 5.83 2.89
C LYS A 143 -4.58 4.57 3.52
N SER A 144 -4.54 3.44 2.80
CA SER A 144 -4.86 2.15 3.39
C SER A 144 -3.72 1.69 4.32
N THR A 145 -4.00 0.77 5.24
CA THR A 145 -2.97 0.04 6.01
C THR A 145 -3.20 -1.45 5.84
N PRO A 146 -2.22 -2.24 5.36
CA PRO A 146 -2.40 -3.66 5.15
C PRO A 146 -2.41 -4.38 6.49
N HIS A 147 -3.09 -5.52 6.51
CA HIS A 147 -3.14 -6.44 7.63
C HIS A 147 -2.32 -7.69 7.29
N LEU A 148 -1.61 -8.22 8.29
CA LEU A 148 -0.90 -9.49 8.15
C LEU A 148 -1.92 -10.63 8.24
N ASP A 149 -2.21 -11.26 7.10
CA ASP A 149 -3.13 -12.37 6.97
C ASP A 149 -2.58 -13.35 5.92
N ASP A 150 -2.12 -14.52 6.35
CA ASP A 150 -1.59 -15.51 5.42
C ASP A 150 -2.66 -16.12 4.50
N GLY A 151 -3.96 -15.86 4.72
CA GLY A 151 -5.04 -16.49 3.98
C GLY A 151 -4.98 -18.01 4.12
N GLY A 152 -4.81 -18.51 5.34
CA GLY A 152 -4.66 -19.94 5.61
C GLY A 152 -3.40 -20.60 5.03
N VAL A 153 -2.43 -19.82 4.51
CA VAL A 153 -1.15 -20.37 4.06
C VAL A 153 -0.26 -20.70 5.24
N HIS A 154 -0.23 -21.98 5.58
CA HIS A 154 0.63 -22.52 6.63
C HIS A 154 2.01 -22.97 6.12
N ARG A 155 3.09 -22.45 6.71
CA ARG A 155 4.48 -22.67 6.26
C ARG A 155 4.94 -24.13 6.17
N ARG A 156 4.43 -24.99 7.06
CA ARG A 156 4.75 -26.42 7.09
C ARG A 156 4.12 -27.25 5.98
N ILE A 157 2.95 -26.86 5.49
CA ILE A 157 2.12 -27.75 4.65
C ILE A 157 1.84 -27.16 3.28
N HIS A 158 2.07 -25.86 3.11
CA HIS A 158 1.82 -25.17 1.85
C HIS A 158 3.14 -24.66 1.27
N PRO A 159 3.56 -25.16 0.09
CA PRO A 159 4.78 -24.71 -0.58
C PRO A 159 4.74 -23.23 -0.98
N SER A 160 3.54 -22.64 -1.06
CA SER A 160 3.32 -21.22 -1.37
C SER A 160 3.69 -20.26 -0.25
N ALA A 161 4.00 -20.77 0.94
CA ALA A 161 4.39 -19.94 2.05
C ALA A 161 5.69 -19.18 1.71
N GLY A 162 5.64 -17.84 1.80
CA GLY A 162 6.73 -16.96 1.39
C GLY A 162 6.80 -16.68 -0.12
N SER A 163 5.97 -17.33 -0.96
CA SER A 163 5.83 -16.99 -2.37
C SER A 163 4.67 -16.02 -2.64
N ILE A 164 3.89 -15.68 -1.62
CA ILE A 164 2.83 -14.67 -1.70
C ILE A 164 3.01 -13.65 -0.57
N SER A 165 2.57 -12.42 -0.81
CA SER A 165 2.52 -11.43 0.25
C SER A 165 1.42 -11.79 1.26
N PRO A 166 1.75 -11.83 2.56
CA PRO A 166 0.77 -11.99 3.64
C PRO A 166 0.06 -10.67 3.97
N TYR A 167 0.45 -9.57 3.33
CA TYR A 167 -0.11 -8.26 3.61
C TYR A 167 -1.32 -7.98 2.72
N ASN A 168 -2.51 -8.20 3.26
CA ASN A 168 -3.77 -8.00 2.55
C ASN A 168 -4.49 -6.78 3.09
N SER A 169 -5.28 -6.14 2.23
CA SER A 169 -6.42 -5.37 2.72
C SER A 169 -7.36 -6.26 3.53
N MET A 170 -7.80 -5.88 4.71
CA MET A 170 -8.97 -6.50 5.35
C MET A 170 -10.23 -6.23 4.52
N LEU A 171 -11.06 -7.25 4.33
CA LEU A 171 -12.48 -7.04 4.07
C LEU A 171 -13.15 -6.76 5.42
N GLN A 172 -13.98 -5.72 5.45
CA GLN A 172 -15.01 -5.68 6.48
C GLN A 172 -15.95 -6.87 6.27
N HIS A 173 -15.76 -7.93 7.03
CA HIS A 173 -16.75 -8.99 7.06
C HIS A 173 -18.07 -8.44 7.62
N ASN A 174 -19.09 -8.52 6.79
CA ASN A 174 -20.46 -8.08 7.01
C ASN A 174 -20.95 -8.18 8.47
N GLY A 175 -21.32 -7.02 9.04
CA GLY A 175 -22.49 -6.91 9.90
C GLY A 175 -22.39 -7.46 11.33
N GLY A 176 -21.20 -7.81 11.82
CA GLY A 176 -20.99 -7.97 13.25
C GLY A 176 -21.21 -6.62 13.94
N ASN A 177 -22.38 -6.43 14.53
CA ASN A 177 -22.84 -5.23 15.25
C ASN A 177 -22.07 -5.01 16.58
N GLY A 178 -20.76 -5.26 16.58
CA GLY A 178 -19.85 -5.03 17.69
C GLY A 178 -19.39 -3.59 17.67
N GLY A 179 -20.14 -2.72 18.35
CA GLY A 179 -19.90 -1.28 18.48
C GLY A 179 -18.66 -0.88 19.28
N ASN A 180 -17.52 -1.56 19.11
CA ASN A 180 -16.23 -1.01 19.49
C ASN A 180 -15.51 -0.64 18.20
N GLY A 181 -15.31 0.67 17.99
CA GLY A 181 -14.70 1.29 16.82
C GLY A 181 -13.24 0.93 16.60
N GLY A 182 -12.93 -0.35 16.44
CA GLY A 182 -11.68 -0.77 15.83
C GLY A 182 -11.76 -0.44 14.35
N SER A 183 -11.05 0.61 13.93
CA SER A 183 -10.90 0.98 12.52
C SER A 183 -10.53 -0.26 11.70
N GLY A 184 -11.49 -0.76 10.91
CA GLY A 184 -11.32 -1.93 10.08
C GLY A 184 -10.25 -1.66 9.02
N GLY A 185 -9.07 -2.24 9.21
CA GLY A 185 -7.91 -2.03 8.35
C GLY A 185 -8.17 -2.43 6.89
N GLY A 186 -7.32 -2.01 5.98
CA GLY A 186 -7.21 -2.59 4.64
C GLY A 186 -7.90 -1.93 3.46
N SER A 187 -9.06 -1.31 3.63
CA SER A 187 -9.66 -0.49 2.57
C SER A 187 -9.38 0.98 2.83
N SER A 188 -9.27 1.79 1.77
CA SER A 188 -9.07 3.22 1.96
C SER A 188 -10.31 3.85 2.55
N LYS A 189 -10.13 4.68 3.59
CA LYS A 189 -11.23 5.39 4.24
C LYS A 189 -11.43 6.75 3.58
N VAL A 190 -12.68 7.16 3.42
CA VAL A 190 -13.05 8.45 2.82
C VAL A 190 -12.88 9.55 3.88
N SER A 191 -11.96 10.49 3.67
CA SER A 191 -11.69 11.57 4.63
C SER A 191 -12.69 12.73 4.54
N ARG A 192 -13.37 12.87 3.39
CA ARG A 192 -14.46 13.83 3.14
C ARG A 192 -15.44 13.29 2.10
N ASP A 193 -16.67 13.79 2.10
CA ASP A 193 -17.68 13.40 1.12
C ASP A 193 -17.17 13.49 -0.34
N ILE A 194 -17.38 12.42 -1.11
CA ILE A 194 -17.03 12.33 -2.53
C ILE A 194 -18.34 12.34 -3.32
N PRO A 195 -18.58 13.33 -4.20
CA PRO A 195 -19.77 13.33 -5.05
C PRO A 195 -19.69 12.23 -6.11
N ILE A 196 -20.84 11.92 -6.72
CA ILE A 196 -20.90 11.08 -7.92
C ILE A 196 -19.98 11.68 -8.99
N GLY A 197 -19.12 10.85 -9.56
CA GLY A 197 -18.12 11.23 -10.55
C GLY A 197 -16.89 11.93 -9.99
N GLY A 198 -16.76 12.09 -8.67
CA GLY A 198 -15.63 12.74 -8.03
C GLY A 198 -14.35 11.91 -8.14
N GLU A 199 -13.24 12.54 -8.52
CA GLU A 199 -11.91 11.92 -8.49
C GLU A 199 -11.44 11.73 -7.03
N LEU A 200 -10.77 10.62 -6.78
CA LEU A 200 -10.15 10.29 -5.51
C LEU A 200 -8.76 10.95 -5.45
N PHE A 201 -8.37 11.46 -4.28
CA PHE A 201 -7.05 12.02 -4.02
C PHE A 201 -6.54 11.59 -2.66
N LYS A 202 -5.27 11.13 -2.64
CA LYS A 202 -4.55 10.69 -1.44
C LYS A 202 -3.37 11.60 -1.15
N ASN A 203 -2.94 11.64 0.11
CA ASN A 203 -1.77 12.41 0.51
C ASN A 203 -0.49 11.60 0.30
N TYR A 204 0.41 12.07 -0.56
CA TYR A 204 1.74 11.46 -0.78
C TYR A 204 2.81 11.95 0.21
N GLY A 205 2.48 12.90 1.08
CA GLY A 205 3.43 13.67 1.88
C GLY A 205 3.95 14.90 1.15
N GLU A 206 4.14 16.01 1.86
CA GLU A 206 4.60 17.27 1.27
C GLU A 206 5.98 17.15 0.62
N GLU A 207 6.88 16.39 1.26
CA GLU A 207 8.24 16.12 0.79
C GLU A 207 8.27 15.57 -0.65
N TRP A 208 7.26 14.79 -1.04
CA TRP A 208 7.16 14.26 -2.40
C TRP A 208 7.14 15.37 -3.46
N PHE A 209 6.45 16.48 -3.17
CA PHE A 209 6.36 17.66 -4.04
C PHE A 209 7.51 18.65 -3.82
N LEU A 210 8.05 18.73 -2.61
CA LEU A 210 9.15 19.66 -2.28
C LEU A 210 10.45 19.23 -2.98
N TYR A 211 10.76 17.93 -3.02
CA TYR A 211 11.97 17.43 -3.69
C TYR A 211 11.86 17.36 -5.22
N ARG A 212 10.64 17.38 -5.79
CA ARG A 212 10.40 17.28 -7.24
C ARG A 212 10.19 18.63 -7.89
N THR A 213 11.23 19.46 -7.85
CA THR A 213 11.20 20.83 -8.40
C THR A 213 10.86 20.91 -9.90
N GLN A 214 11.07 19.83 -10.66
CA GLN A 214 10.68 19.73 -12.06
C GLN A 214 9.16 19.79 -12.29
N LEU A 215 8.35 19.50 -11.27
CA LEU A 215 6.88 19.63 -11.33
C LEU A 215 6.43 21.09 -11.17
N GLY A 216 7.35 21.98 -10.84
CA GLY A 216 7.06 23.37 -10.52
C GLY A 216 6.53 23.56 -9.08
N PRO A 217 6.08 24.78 -8.78
CA PRO A 217 5.63 25.21 -7.45
C PRO A 217 4.20 24.74 -7.14
N ILE A 218 3.98 23.42 -7.09
CA ILE A 218 2.69 22.82 -6.72
C ILE A 218 2.37 23.13 -5.25
N PRO A 219 1.20 23.71 -4.90
CA PRO A 219 0.84 23.95 -3.51
C PRO A 219 0.79 22.64 -2.68
N VAL A 220 1.42 22.65 -1.51
CA VAL A 220 1.27 21.58 -0.48
C VAL A 220 0.28 22.03 0.61
N GLN A 221 -0.05 21.16 1.56
CA GLN A 221 -1.12 21.40 2.54
C GLN A 221 -0.87 22.67 3.35
N SER A 222 0.35 22.88 3.84
CA SER A 222 0.76 24.10 4.55
C SER A 222 0.50 25.39 3.76
N ASN A 223 0.62 25.37 2.43
CA ASN A 223 0.36 26.54 1.59
C ASN A 223 -1.13 26.92 1.52
N TYR A 224 -2.05 25.95 1.57
CA TYR A 224 -3.48 26.22 1.65
C TYR A 224 -3.86 26.86 3.00
N ILE A 225 -3.17 26.48 4.07
CA ILE A 225 -3.36 27.07 5.40
C ILE A 225 -2.91 28.54 5.39
N GLU A 226 -1.70 28.79 4.88
CA GLU A 226 -1.14 30.13 4.77
C GLU A 226 -2.04 31.06 3.93
N ILE A 227 -2.58 30.57 2.82
CA ILE A 227 -3.41 31.41 1.95
C ILE A 227 -4.75 31.74 2.61
N LEU A 228 -5.38 30.80 3.31
CA LEU A 228 -6.61 31.06 4.07
C LEU A 228 -6.38 32.07 5.19
N GLN A 229 -5.25 31.99 5.88
CA GLN A 229 -4.86 32.98 6.90
C GLN A 229 -4.66 34.38 6.30
N LEU A 230 -4.00 34.46 5.13
CA LEU A 230 -3.83 35.71 4.39
C LEU A 230 -5.19 36.31 3.98
N MET A 231 -6.08 35.48 3.43
CA MET A 231 -7.41 35.92 2.98
C MET A 231 -8.31 36.33 4.16
N SER A 232 -8.25 35.61 5.28
CA SER A 232 -8.96 35.98 6.51
C SER A 232 -8.48 37.32 7.05
N THR A 233 -7.17 37.57 7.05
CA THR A 233 -6.59 38.87 7.44
C THR A 233 -7.06 39.97 6.49
N LEU A 234 -7.06 39.72 5.18
CA LEU A 234 -7.55 40.66 4.19
C LEU A 234 -9.04 40.98 4.40
N GLN A 235 -9.86 39.99 4.71
CA GLN A 235 -11.28 40.16 5.00
C GLN A 235 -11.51 41.10 6.21
N VAL A 236 -10.68 41.01 7.25
CA VAL A 236 -10.76 41.90 8.43
C VAL A 236 -10.31 43.32 8.10
N LEU A 237 -9.29 43.48 7.26
CA LEU A 237 -8.73 44.79 6.91
C LEU A 237 -9.61 45.57 5.93
N VAL A 238 -10.31 44.87 5.05
CA VAL A 238 -11.17 45.47 4.05
C VAL A 238 -12.59 45.48 4.59
N ASP A 239 -12.89 46.54 5.35
CA ASP A 239 -14.18 46.81 5.99
C ASP A 239 -15.36 46.36 5.10
N TYR A 240 -16.31 45.64 5.69
CA TYR A 240 -17.26 44.62 5.16
C TYR A 240 -18.01 44.84 3.82
N ASN A 241 -17.75 45.91 3.07
CA ASN A 241 -18.32 46.12 1.75
C ASN A 241 -17.58 45.24 0.73
N ASN A 242 -18.29 44.24 0.19
CA ASN A 242 -17.82 43.25 -0.81
C ASN A 242 -16.98 43.86 -1.97
N GLU A 243 -17.24 45.11 -2.34
CA GLU A 243 -16.56 45.79 -3.44
C GLU A 243 -15.08 46.07 -3.16
N GLY A 244 -14.74 46.53 -1.95
CA GLY A 244 -13.34 46.84 -1.60
C GLY A 244 -12.47 45.58 -1.58
N GLY A 245 -13.00 44.48 -1.04
CA GLY A 245 -12.28 43.21 -0.95
C GLY A 245 -12.02 42.61 -2.33
N SER A 246 -13.02 42.71 -3.21
CA SER A 246 -12.90 42.29 -4.61
C SER A 246 -11.85 43.09 -5.38
N ILE A 247 -11.78 44.41 -5.20
CA ILE A 247 -10.77 45.25 -5.85
C ILE A 247 -9.37 44.86 -5.38
N ILE A 248 -9.12 44.79 -4.08
CA ILE A 248 -7.78 44.44 -3.56
C ILE A 248 -7.40 43.02 -3.99
N TYR A 249 -8.33 42.07 -3.93
CA TYR A 249 -8.07 40.70 -4.36
C TYR A 249 -7.69 40.64 -5.86
N ASN A 250 -8.46 41.26 -6.73
CA ASN A 250 -8.24 41.19 -8.17
C ASN A 250 -7.07 42.04 -8.65
N GLU A 251 -6.94 43.28 -8.16
CA GLU A 251 -5.91 44.21 -8.65
C GLU A 251 -4.56 44.03 -7.96
N PHE A 252 -4.52 43.44 -6.77
CA PHE A 252 -3.28 43.27 -6.02
C PHE A 252 -2.90 41.81 -5.86
N ILE A 253 -3.78 40.97 -5.28
CA ILE A 253 -3.42 39.58 -4.96
C ILE A 253 -3.23 38.73 -6.23
N LYS A 254 -4.13 38.84 -7.23
CA LYS A 254 -3.97 38.12 -8.50
C LYS A 254 -2.76 38.63 -9.30
N GLU A 255 -2.48 39.93 -9.28
CA GLU A 255 -1.26 40.47 -9.91
C GLU A 255 0.01 39.97 -9.22
N MET A 256 0.02 39.89 -7.88
CA MET A 256 1.10 39.25 -7.12
C MET A 256 1.28 37.78 -7.51
N GLN A 257 0.19 37.02 -7.70
CA GLN A 257 0.25 35.63 -8.14
C GLN A 257 0.89 35.51 -9.54
N ILE A 258 0.58 36.44 -10.45
CA ILE A 258 1.20 36.48 -11.79
C ILE A 258 2.69 36.81 -11.70
N ILE A 259 3.07 37.79 -10.88
CA ILE A 259 4.46 38.23 -10.71
C ILE A 259 5.30 37.15 -10.00
N TRP A 260 4.72 36.49 -9.00
CA TRP A 260 5.35 35.45 -8.19
C TRP A 260 4.75 34.08 -8.47
N ASN A 261 4.66 33.73 -9.74
CA ASN A 261 4.18 32.43 -10.20
C ASN A 261 4.96 31.22 -9.65
N ASN A 262 6.15 31.45 -9.06
CA ASN A 262 6.95 30.47 -8.34
C ASN A 262 6.54 30.26 -6.87
N SER A 263 5.58 31.02 -6.35
CA SER A 263 5.07 30.90 -4.99
C SER A 263 4.02 29.80 -4.89
N ARG A 264 4.31 28.74 -4.13
CA ARG A 264 3.34 27.68 -3.83
C ARG A 264 2.10 28.22 -3.12
N THR A 265 2.28 29.13 -2.16
CA THR A 265 1.20 29.79 -1.41
C THR A 265 0.26 30.58 -2.32
N LEU A 266 0.78 31.39 -3.24
CA LEU A 266 -0.08 32.14 -4.14
C LEU A 266 -0.72 31.26 -5.21
N ASN A 267 -0.05 30.19 -5.63
CA ASN A 267 -0.63 29.22 -6.56
C ASN A 267 -1.81 28.43 -5.95
N ALA A 268 -1.93 28.38 -4.61
CA ALA A 268 -3.08 27.79 -3.93
C ALA A 268 -4.40 28.58 -4.13
N LEU A 269 -4.34 29.82 -4.63
CA LEU A 269 -5.52 30.63 -4.95
C LEU A 269 -6.20 30.23 -6.27
N TYR A 270 -5.55 29.43 -7.12
CA TYR A 270 -6.04 29.11 -8.47
C TYR A 270 -6.57 30.38 -9.19
N ASP A 271 -7.63 30.27 -9.97
CA ASP A 271 -8.36 31.36 -10.61
C ASP A 271 -9.62 31.78 -9.83
N PHE A 272 -9.72 31.44 -8.54
CA PHE A 272 -10.88 31.78 -7.70
C PHE A 272 -11.20 33.27 -7.69
N THR A 273 -12.48 33.59 -7.54
CA THR A 273 -12.98 34.94 -7.32
C THR A 273 -12.97 35.28 -5.83
N TRP A 274 -13.08 36.57 -5.50
CA TRP A 274 -13.25 36.99 -4.10
C TRP A 274 -14.49 36.38 -3.44
N ASN A 275 -15.57 36.15 -4.19
CA ASN A 275 -16.78 35.54 -3.65
C ASN A 275 -16.58 34.05 -3.31
N ASP A 276 -15.76 33.34 -4.08
CA ASP A 276 -15.39 31.95 -3.78
C ASP A 276 -14.59 31.89 -2.46
N ILE A 277 -13.64 32.82 -2.30
CA ILE A 277 -12.87 32.98 -1.07
C ILE A 277 -13.80 33.32 0.12
N LEU A 278 -14.75 34.25 -0.05
CA LEU A 278 -15.73 34.57 0.98
C LEU A 278 -16.64 33.39 1.30
N THR A 279 -16.94 32.51 0.34
CA THR A 279 -17.75 31.30 0.57
C THR A 279 -17.00 30.36 1.50
N VAL A 280 -15.70 30.15 1.25
CA VAL A 280 -14.82 29.35 2.11
C VAL A 280 -14.65 29.98 3.50
N LEU A 281 -14.42 31.29 3.58
CA LEU A 281 -14.26 31.98 4.86
C LEU A 281 -15.57 32.10 5.65
N GLY A 282 -16.70 32.26 4.97
CA GLY A 282 -18.02 32.54 5.55
C GLY A 282 -18.75 31.31 6.10
N GLN A 283 -18.38 30.11 5.67
CA GLN A 283 -18.90 28.85 6.26
C GLN A 283 -18.32 28.56 7.65
N ASN A 284 -17.27 29.29 8.07
CA ASN A 284 -16.55 29.08 9.32
C ASN A 284 -17.09 29.94 10.47
N SER A 285 -18.21 29.53 11.04
CA SER A 285 -18.54 29.87 12.44
C SER A 285 -17.45 29.34 13.37
N GLU A 286 -17.19 30.00 14.50
CA GLU A 286 -16.01 29.87 15.39
C GLU A 286 -15.60 28.46 15.86
N ARG A 287 -16.37 27.40 15.56
CA ARG A 287 -16.07 26.01 15.92
C ARG A 287 -15.41 25.15 14.83
N GLU A 288 -15.27 25.59 13.58
CA GLU A 288 -14.71 24.75 12.50
C GLU A 288 -13.29 25.13 12.01
N ARG A 289 -12.57 26.01 12.74
CA ARG A 289 -11.19 26.43 12.41
C ARG A 289 -10.13 25.32 12.35
N GLU A 290 -10.48 24.08 12.68
CA GLU A 290 -9.60 22.92 12.57
C GLU A 290 -9.67 22.22 11.20
N ARG A 291 -10.53 22.65 10.26
CA ARG A 291 -10.65 22.00 8.95
C ARG A 291 -9.76 22.66 7.89
N HIS A 292 -8.68 21.96 7.56
CA HIS A 292 -7.82 22.23 6.41
C HIS A 292 -8.48 21.92 5.05
N ASP A 293 -9.76 21.51 5.03
CA ASP A 293 -10.45 20.92 3.88
C ASP A 293 -11.25 21.92 3.01
N ASP A 294 -11.38 23.19 3.43
CA ASP A 294 -12.42 24.06 2.86
C ASP A 294 -12.14 24.53 1.42
N MET A 295 -10.87 24.72 1.04
CA MET A 295 -10.51 25.07 -0.35
C MET A 295 -10.87 23.96 -1.33
N GLY A 296 -10.98 22.72 -0.85
CA GLY A 296 -11.38 21.58 -1.66
C GLY A 296 -12.79 21.68 -2.20
N ILE A 297 -13.69 22.39 -1.52
CA ILE A 297 -15.07 22.60 -1.95
C ILE A 297 -15.10 23.33 -3.30
N LEU A 298 -14.26 24.35 -3.46
CA LEU A 298 -14.17 25.14 -4.70
C LEU A 298 -13.55 24.32 -5.84
N LEU A 299 -12.58 23.47 -5.51
CA LEU A 299 -11.87 22.65 -6.49
C LEU A 299 -12.67 21.42 -6.93
N GLN A 300 -13.60 20.92 -6.10
CA GLN A 300 -14.28 19.65 -6.31
C GLN A 300 -15.05 19.60 -7.64
N GLN A 301 -15.61 20.72 -8.10
CA GLN A 301 -16.33 20.78 -9.38
C GLN A 301 -15.42 20.45 -10.56
N ASN A 302 -14.19 20.94 -10.55
CA ASN A 302 -13.18 20.66 -11.59
C ASN A 302 -12.62 19.24 -11.47
N ALA A 303 -12.73 18.64 -10.28
CA ALA A 303 -12.31 17.29 -9.97
C ALA A 303 -13.44 16.25 -10.10
N THR A 304 -14.48 16.55 -10.88
CA THR A 304 -15.65 15.67 -11.07
C THR A 304 -15.92 15.46 -12.56
N ARG A 305 -16.17 14.22 -12.97
CA ARG A 305 -16.59 13.84 -14.33
C ARG A 305 -18.05 13.40 -14.32
N SER A 306 -18.77 13.58 -15.42
CA SER A 306 -20.12 13.00 -15.53
C SER A 306 -20.04 11.47 -15.63
N ILE A 307 -21.11 10.78 -15.20
CA ILE A 307 -21.22 9.33 -15.35
C ILE A 307 -21.15 8.91 -16.82
N ASP A 308 -21.79 9.64 -17.73
CA ASP A 308 -21.72 9.38 -19.17
C ASP A 308 -20.28 9.45 -19.70
N TYR A 309 -19.47 10.39 -19.21
CA TYR A 309 -18.05 10.47 -19.55
C TYR A 309 -17.31 9.23 -19.05
N LEU A 310 -17.52 8.85 -17.79
CA LEU A 310 -16.85 7.70 -17.17
C LEU A 310 -17.25 6.37 -17.83
N GLN A 311 -18.52 6.20 -18.21
CA GLN A 311 -18.98 5.03 -18.95
C GLN A 311 -18.39 4.97 -20.37
N LYS A 312 -18.21 6.12 -21.02
CA LYS A 312 -17.70 6.19 -22.40
C LYS A 312 -16.17 6.07 -22.49
N TYR A 313 -15.45 6.68 -21.56
CA TYR A 313 -13.99 6.82 -21.64
C TYR A 313 -13.24 6.15 -20.48
N GLY A 314 -13.92 5.88 -19.37
CA GLY A 314 -13.37 5.14 -18.25
C GLY A 314 -13.53 3.64 -18.40
N LYS A 315 -12.96 2.90 -17.44
CA LYS A 315 -13.21 1.46 -17.26
C LYS A 315 -13.61 1.20 -15.84
N CYS A 316 -14.53 0.29 -15.65
CA CYS A 316 -14.86 -0.18 -14.32
C CYS A 316 -13.68 -0.96 -13.72
N ILE A 317 -13.38 -0.71 -12.44
CA ILE A 317 -12.29 -1.37 -11.70
C ILE A 317 -12.76 -1.97 -10.38
N ASP A 318 -14.08 -2.13 -10.19
CA ASP A 318 -14.68 -2.58 -8.93
C ASP A 318 -15.24 -4.01 -8.95
N HIS A 319 -15.05 -4.73 -10.07
CA HIS A 319 -15.67 -6.03 -10.30
C HIS A 319 -15.05 -7.18 -9.48
N ILE A 320 -13.93 -6.93 -8.80
CA ILE A 320 -13.18 -7.94 -8.04
C ILE A 320 -13.26 -7.60 -6.56
N ILE A 321 -13.72 -8.55 -5.75
CA ILE A 321 -13.51 -8.58 -4.30
C ILE A 321 -12.50 -9.67 -3.99
N HIS A 322 -11.68 -9.53 -2.95
CA HIS A 322 -10.86 -10.66 -2.51
C HIS A 322 -11.62 -11.49 -1.46
N LYS A 323 -11.25 -12.76 -1.28
CA LYS A 323 -11.64 -13.64 -0.15
C LYS A 323 -10.55 -14.72 -0.02
N GLN A 324 -10.65 -15.59 0.97
CA GLN A 324 -9.89 -16.83 0.99
C GLN A 324 -10.09 -17.61 -0.32
N SER A 325 -9.01 -18.03 -0.98
CA SER A 325 -9.08 -18.79 -2.23
C SER A 325 -9.69 -20.17 -2.00
N THR A 326 -10.37 -20.70 -3.02
CA THR A 326 -10.83 -22.09 -3.06
C THR A 326 -9.69 -23.09 -3.33
N ILE A 327 -8.52 -22.61 -3.77
CA ILE A 327 -7.31 -23.42 -3.90
C ILE A 327 -6.62 -23.52 -2.53
N ASN A 328 -6.49 -24.75 -2.02
CA ASN A 328 -5.79 -24.99 -0.77
C ASN A 328 -4.34 -24.49 -0.85
N GLY A 329 -3.94 -23.66 0.11
CA GLY A 329 -2.62 -23.05 0.14
C GLY A 329 -2.40 -21.92 -0.87
N ALA A 330 -3.38 -21.44 -1.63
CA ALA A 330 -3.15 -20.27 -2.51
C ALA A 330 -3.27 -18.92 -1.79
N GLY A 331 -3.63 -18.91 -0.50
CA GLY A 331 -3.90 -17.68 0.23
C GLY A 331 -5.25 -17.09 -0.17
N HIS A 332 -5.24 -15.80 -0.50
CA HIS A 332 -6.42 -15.09 -0.97
C HIS A 332 -6.60 -15.22 -2.49
N GLY A 333 -7.85 -15.27 -2.92
CA GLY A 333 -8.29 -15.27 -4.31
C GLY A 333 -9.14 -14.05 -4.65
N GLY A 334 -9.22 -13.71 -5.94
CA GLY A 334 -10.09 -12.67 -6.48
C GLY A 334 -11.42 -13.30 -6.89
N PHE A 335 -12.54 -12.70 -6.52
CA PHE A 335 -13.89 -13.19 -6.74
C PHE A 335 -14.72 -12.12 -7.43
N ALA A 336 -15.64 -12.55 -8.30
CA ALA A 336 -16.56 -11.62 -8.95
C ALA A 336 -17.47 -10.96 -7.89
N LYS A 337 -17.52 -9.64 -7.87
CA LYS A 337 -18.44 -8.86 -7.00
C LYS A 337 -19.91 -8.97 -7.44
N ARG A 338 -20.13 -9.38 -8.69
CA ARG A 338 -21.42 -9.39 -9.39
C ARG A 338 -21.35 -10.35 -10.58
N ASP A 339 -22.47 -10.59 -11.24
CA ASP A 339 -22.47 -11.35 -12.49
C ASP A 339 -21.69 -10.61 -13.60
N LEU A 340 -20.82 -11.35 -14.28
CA LEU A 340 -20.00 -10.84 -15.38
C LEU A 340 -20.29 -11.67 -16.65
N PRO A 341 -21.05 -11.13 -17.61
CA PRO A 341 -21.25 -11.79 -18.89
C PRO A 341 -19.94 -12.05 -19.63
N LYS A 342 -19.91 -13.08 -20.47
CA LYS A 342 -18.79 -13.37 -21.36
C LYS A 342 -18.40 -12.13 -22.17
N GLY A 343 -17.11 -11.84 -22.21
CA GLY A 343 -16.54 -10.70 -22.92
C GLY A 343 -16.49 -9.41 -22.12
N THR A 344 -17.07 -9.38 -20.91
CA THR A 344 -16.95 -8.24 -19.99
C THR A 344 -15.48 -7.98 -19.66
N VAL A 345 -15.06 -6.71 -19.78
CA VAL A 345 -13.78 -6.24 -19.24
C VAL A 345 -13.96 -6.13 -17.73
N ILE A 346 -13.37 -7.07 -17.01
CA ILE A 346 -13.43 -7.17 -15.54
C ILE A 346 -12.71 -5.96 -14.92
N THR A 347 -11.54 -5.61 -15.43
CA THR A 347 -10.78 -4.44 -15.01
C THR A 347 -9.69 -4.12 -16.06
N GLY A 348 -9.23 -2.88 -16.07
CA GLY A 348 -8.11 -2.41 -16.88
C GLY A 348 -6.97 -1.92 -15.98
N THR A 349 -5.75 -2.37 -16.24
CA THR A 349 -4.59 -2.08 -15.38
C THR A 349 -3.45 -1.51 -16.20
N PRO A 350 -2.93 -0.31 -15.89
CA PRO A 350 -1.68 0.12 -16.46
C PRO A 350 -0.53 -0.75 -15.94
N LEU A 351 0.59 -0.75 -16.66
CA LEU A 351 1.73 -1.63 -16.42
C LEU A 351 3.02 -0.85 -16.13
N ILE A 352 3.67 -1.22 -15.04
CA ILE A 352 5.05 -0.86 -14.76
C ILE A 352 5.94 -1.82 -15.53
N HIS A 353 6.92 -1.33 -16.28
CA HIS A 353 7.78 -2.16 -17.11
C HIS A 353 9.21 -2.21 -16.56
N PHE A 354 9.77 -3.42 -16.53
CA PHE A 354 11.10 -3.75 -16.04
C PHE A 354 11.93 -4.31 -17.20
N PRO A 355 12.70 -3.47 -17.89
CA PRO A 355 13.49 -3.89 -19.02
C PRO A 355 14.80 -4.58 -18.59
N ASN A 356 15.30 -5.49 -19.43
CA ASN A 356 16.60 -6.16 -19.30
C ASN A 356 16.75 -7.18 -18.16
N ILE A 357 15.74 -8.01 -17.90
CA ILE A 357 15.78 -9.03 -16.83
C ILE A 357 16.94 -10.03 -16.94
N ASN A 358 17.48 -10.25 -18.14
CA ASN A 358 18.57 -11.20 -18.39
C ASN A 358 19.98 -10.63 -18.12
N LYS A 359 20.10 -9.39 -17.62
CA LYS A 359 21.41 -8.79 -17.32
C LYS A 359 21.86 -9.12 -15.90
N LYS A 360 23.18 -9.09 -15.66
CA LYS A 360 23.83 -9.31 -14.34
C LYS A 360 23.35 -8.37 -13.22
N ASN A 361 22.59 -7.32 -13.54
CA ASN A 361 21.95 -6.39 -12.61
C ASN A 361 20.44 -6.38 -12.85
N ASN A 362 19.82 -7.56 -12.79
CA ASN A 362 18.36 -7.67 -12.85
C ASN A 362 17.76 -7.03 -11.59
N TRP A 363 16.79 -6.13 -11.78
CA TRP A 363 16.10 -5.39 -10.71
C TRP A 363 15.57 -6.31 -9.61
N PHE A 364 15.08 -7.50 -10.00
CA PHE A 364 14.48 -8.47 -9.08
C PHE A 364 15.51 -9.27 -8.29
N HIS A 365 16.80 -9.27 -8.62
CA HIS A 365 17.78 -10.10 -7.93
C HIS A 365 18.10 -9.58 -6.52
N MET A 366 18.07 -10.47 -5.54
CA MET A 366 18.51 -10.22 -4.17
C MET A 366 19.85 -10.93 -3.94
N TYR A 367 20.78 -10.25 -3.27
CA TYR A 367 22.14 -10.74 -3.00
C TYR A 367 22.37 -10.87 -1.50
N ASP A 368 23.12 -11.89 -1.08
CA ASP A 368 23.51 -12.02 0.33
C ASP A 368 24.56 -10.94 0.65
N TYR A 369 24.82 -10.67 1.93
CA TYR A 369 25.89 -9.76 2.33
C TYR A 369 27.19 -10.53 2.58
N GLN A 370 28.31 -9.84 2.45
CA GLN A 370 29.62 -10.27 2.92
C GLN A 370 30.32 -9.07 3.53
N TYR A 371 31.11 -9.29 4.58
CA TYR A 371 31.96 -8.25 5.13
C TYR A 371 33.21 -8.10 4.26
N CYS A 372 33.63 -6.85 4.02
CA CYS A 372 34.95 -6.55 3.47
C CYS A 372 36.07 -7.06 4.40
N ASP A 373 37.29 -7.16 3.89
CA ASP A 373 38.47 -7.63 4.66
C ASP A 373 38.72 -6.86 5.96
N ASN A 374 38.21 -5.62 6.08
CA ASN A 374 38.30 -4.79 7.28
C ASN A 374 37.21 -5.09 8.33
N GLY A 375 36.27 -6.01 8.06
CA GLY A 375 35.19 -6.41 8.95
C GLY A 375 34.11 -5.35 9.19
N GLN A 376 34.20 -4.17 8.59
CA GLN A 376 33.36 -3.01 8.94
C GLN A 376 32.29 -2.69 7.90
N ILE A 377 32.50 -3.06 6.64
CA ILE A 377 31.60 -2.69 5.54
C ILE A 377 30.92 -3.94 5.00
N MET A 378 29.59 -3.94 5.03
CA MET A 378 28.79 -4.96 4.36
C MET A 378 28.68 -4.61 2.87
N VAL A 379 29.09 -5.54 2.02
CA VAL A 379 28.92 -5.45 0.57
C VAL A 379 28.12 -6.63 0.06
N ARG A 380 27.54 -6.52 -1.13
CA ARG A 380 26.84 -7.64 -1.77
C ARG A 380 27.81 -8.76 -2.10
N ASN A 381 27.49 -9.98 -1.67
CA ASN A 381 28.13 -11.19 -2.13
C ASN A 381 27.61 -11.54 -3.52
N ARG A 382 28.30 -11.07 -4.56
CA ARG A 382 27.99 -11.41 -5.96
C ARG A 382 28.67 -12.71 -6.42
N THR A 383 29.57 -13.27 -5.62
CA THR A 383 30.35 -14.47 -5.97
C THR A 383 29.44 -15.68 -6.13
N ASN A 384 28.43 -15.79 -5.27
CA ASN A 384 27.48 -16.91 -5.28
C ASN A 384 26.25 -16.66 -6.18
N GLY A 385 26.23 -15.54 -6.91
CA GLY A 385 25.03 -15.10 -7.64
C GLY A 385 23.95 -14.55 -6.70
N PRO A 386 22.74 -14.27 -7.23
CA PRO A 386 21.61 -13.91 -6.38
C PRO A 386 21.19 -15.09 -5.50
N TYR A 387 20.89 -14.84 -4.23
CA TYR A 387 20.35 -15.86 -3.33
C TYR A 387 18.82 -15.96 -3.42
N GLY A 388 18.17 -14.91 -3.95
CA GLY A 388 16.73 -14.84 -4.05
C GLY A 388 16.26 -13.80 -5.06
N GLN A 389 14.95 -13.63 -5.15
CA GLN A 389 14.32 -12.61 -5.99
C GLN A 389 13.27 -11.83 -5.20
N GLN A 390 13.04 -10.57 -5.58
CA GLN A 390 11.99 -9.72 -5.01
C GLN A 390 10.63 -10.40 -5.17
N LEU A 391 9.85 -10.45 -4.09
CA LEU A 391 8.51 -11.05 -4.05
C LEU A 391 7.57 -10.46 -5.11
N LEU A 392 7.78 -9.18 -5.47
CA LEU A 392 7.08 -8.50 -6.56
C LEU A 392 7.01 -9.32 -7.85
N LEU A 393 8.04 -10.11 -8.18
CA LEU A 393 8.08 -10.89 -9.42
C LEU A 393 6.87 -11.84 -9.57
N ASN A 394 6.33 -12.35 -8.46
CA ASN A 394 5.17 -13.25 -8.46
C ASN A 394 3.86 -12.56 -8.85
N TYR A 395 3.87 -11.23 -8.96
CA TYR A 395 2.74 -10.39 -9.35
C TYR A 395 2.93 -9.76 -10.73
N CYS A 396 3.89 -10.25 -11.51
CA CYS A 396 4.24 -9.69 -12.81
C CYS A 396 4.16 -10.74 -13.93
N PHE A 397 4.06 -10.26 -15.16
CA PHE A 397 4.01 -11.08 -16.37
C PHE A 397 5.28 -10.95 -17.19
N SER A 398 5.71 -12.06 -17.79
CA SER A 398 6.79 -12.10 -18.76
C SER A 398 6.62 -13.31 -19.69
N HIS A 399 7.50 -13.42 -20.68
CA HIS A 399 7.55 -14.54 -21.61
C HIS A 399 9.02 -14.95 -21.77
N SER A 400 9.28 -16.24 -21.97
CA SER A 400 10.65 -16.77 -22.13
C SER A 400 11.41 -16.18 -23.32
N GLU A 401 10.68 -15.62 -24.29
CA GLU A 401 11.23 -14.95 -25.48
C GLU A 401 11.43 -13.43 -25.31
N THR A 402 11.03 -12.83 -24.18
CA THR A 402 11.22 -11.39 -23.92
C THR A 402 12.25 -11.15 -22.81
N THR A 403 12.80 -9.95 -22.79
CA THR A 403 13.65 -9.44 -21.70
C THR A 403 12.93 -8.43 -20.82
N VAL A 404 11.62 -8.30 -20.98
CA VAL A 404 10.77 -7.34 -20.25
C VAL A 404 9.86 -8.12 -19.30
N VAL A 405 9.82 -7.66 -18.05
CA VAL A 405 8.75 -8.02 -17.11
C VAL A 405 7.80 -6.83 -17.03
N VAL A 406 6.50 -7.08 -17.01
CA VAL A 406 5.47 -6.06 -16.81
C VAL A 406 4.66 -6.39 -15.56
N CYS A 407 4.61 -5.45 -14.63
CA CYS A 407 3.88 -5.59 -13.38
C CYS A 407 2.64 -4.69 -13.45
N PRO A 408 1.43 -5.27 -13.53
CA PRO A 408 0.21 -4.48 -13.47
C PRO A 408 0.03 -3.82 -12.10
N TYR A 409 -0.58 -2.64 -12.11
CA TYR A 409 -1.02 -1.95 -10.90
C TYR A 409 -2.47 -1.53 -11.08
N GLY A 410 -3.39 -2.36 -10.58
CA GLY A 410 -4.83 -2.20 -10.73
C GLY A 410 -5.55 -2.88 -9.59
N SER A 411 -6.80 -2.47 -9.32
CA SER A 411 -7.52 -2.98 -8.16
C SER A 411 -7.93 -4.45 -8.35
N GLY A 412 -7.69 -5.28 -7.33
CA GLY A 412 -8.09 -6.67 -7.19
C GLY A 412 -7.30 -7.70 -8.00
N ILE A 413 -6.47 -7.26 -8.96
CA ILE A 413 -5.83 -8.17 -9.93
C ILE A 413 -4.73 -9.06 -9.34
N ASN A 414 -4.06 -8.61 -8.29
CA ASN A 414 -3.06 -9.37 -7.54
C ASN A 414 -3.65 -10.48 -6.65
N TYR A 415 -4.97 -10.64 -6.64
CA TYR A 415 -5.67 -11.77 -6.04
C TYR A 415 -6.11 -12.83 -7.06
N ILE A 416 -6.05 -12.56 -8.37
CA ILE A 416 -6.50 -13.54 -9.38
C ILE A 416 -5.49 -14.68 -9.45
N ASN A 417 -5.85 -15.87 -8.96
CA ASN A 417 -4.98 -17.03 -8.90
C ASN A 417 -4.83 -17.75 -10.24
N HIS A 418 -3.83 -18.64 -10.31
CA HIS A 418 -3.64 -19.50 -11.46
C HIS A 418 -4.72 -20.59 -11.55
N ALA A 419 -5.24 -20.83 -12.76
CA ALA A 419 -5.76 -22.14 -13.14
C ALA A 419 -5.52 -22.40 -14.64
N THR A 420 -5.45 -23.67 -15.04
CA THR A 420 -5.22 -24.02 -16.44
C THR A 420 -6.47 -23.74 -17.31
N SER A 421 -6.26 -23.44 -18.60
CA SER A 421 -7.36 -23.20 -19.56
C SER A 421 -8.17 -24.45 -19.91
N THR A 422 -7.66 -25.65 -19.59
CA THR A 422 -8.32 -26.92 -19.90
C THR A 422 -8.50 -27.71 -18.62
N ALA A 423 -9.72 -28.17 -18.35
CA ALA A 423 -9.94 -29.17 -17.31
C ALA A 423 -9.10 -30.42 -17.65
N THR A 424 -7.97 -30.59 -16.98
CA THR A 424 -7.12 -31.75 -17.18
C THR A 424 -7.80 -32.94 -16.50
N ALA A 425 -8.42 -33.79 -17.30
CA ALA A 425 -9.10 -35.00 -16.83
C ALA A 425 -8.15 -36.05 -16.19
N ASN A 426 -6.85 -35.78 -16.12
CA ASN A 426 -5.82 -36.78 -15.85
C ASN A 426 -4.88 -36.35 -14.72
N GLY A 427 -5.16 -36.78 -13.48
CA GLY A 427 -4.09 -37.29 -12.61
C GLY A 427 -3.89 -36.64 -11.24
N GLY A 428 -4.29 -35.39 -11.01
CA GLY A 428 -4.36 -34.81 -9.66
C GLY A 428 -5.73 -35.10 -9.05
N GLY A 429 -5.80 -35.47 -7.77
CA GLY A 429 -7.05 -35.87 -7.11
C GLY A 429 -8.25 -34.94 -7.38
N ALA A 430 -9.46 -35.50 -7.26
CA ALA A 430 -10.76 -34.92 -7.65
C ALA A 430 -11.09 -33.48 -7.14
N GLN A 431 -10.21 -32.87 -6.35
CA GLN A 431 -10.33 -31.51 -5.83
C GLN A 431 -9.84 -30.41 -6.80
N HIS A 432 -9.04 -30.73 -7.83
CA HIS A 432 -8.55 -29.72 -8.80
C HIS A 432 -9.34 -29.60 -10.10
N ALA A 433 -10.25 -30.55 -10.39
CA ALA A 433 -10.98 -30.58 -11.66
C ALA A 433 -12.03 -29.46 -11.83
N THR A 434 -12.29 -28.65 -10.80
CA THR A 434 -13.25 -27.54 -10.83
C THR A 434 -12.64 -26.20 -11.22
N ASN A 435 -11.32 -26.06 -11.15
CA ASN A 435 -10.68 -24.76 -11.32
C ASN A 435 -10.15 -24.67 -12.74
N VAL A 436 -10.97 -24.07 -13.62
CA VAL A 436 -10.62 -23.77 -15.01
C VAL A 436 -10.56 -22.27 -15.15
N ALA A 437 -9.55 -21.76 -15.84
CA ALA A 437 -9.42 -20.33 -16.14
C ALA A 437 -10.75 -19.79 -16.71
N ASN A 438 -11.25 -18.73 -16.10
CA ASN A 438 -12.46 -18.00 -16.54
C ASN A 438 -12.16 -16.55 -16.92
N VAL A 439 -10.89 -16.12 -16.74
CA VAL A 439 -10.36 -14.83 -17.14
C VAL A 439 -9.21 -15.01 -18.12
N LYS A 440 -9.06 -14.09 -19.07
CA LYS A 440 -7.86 -13.92 -19.89
C LYS A 440 -7.36 -12.47 -19.81
N ILE A 441 -6.10 -12.27 -20.13
CA ILE A 441 -5.53 -10.93 -20.34
C ILE A 441 -5.39 -10.63 -21.84
N GLN A 442 -5.50 -9.35 -22.19
CA GLN A 442 -5.12 -8.83 -23.50
C GLN A 442 -4.57 -7.41 -23.36
N TRP A 443 -3.89 -6.91 -24.39
CA TRP A 443 -3.56 -5.48 -24.46
C TRP A 443 -4.84 -4.64 -24.45
N SER A 444 -4.83 -3.57 -23.65
CA SER A 444 -5.93 -2.61 -23.65
C SER A 444 -6.05 -1.91 -25.01
N LYS A 445 -7.24 -1.38 -25.31
CA LYS A 445 -7.42 -0.54 -26.51
C LYS A 445 -6.57 0.74 -26.42
N ASN A 446 -5.93 1.13 -27.52
CA ASN A 446 -5.21 2.40 -27.63
C ASN A 446 -6.03 3.59 -27.11
N GLY A 447 -5.41 4.45 -26.30
CA GLY A 447 -6.03 5.62 -25.68
C GLY A 447 -6.90 5.32 -24.45
N THR A 448 -6.97 4.07 -23.99
CA THR A 448 -7.71 3.72 -22.77
C THR A 448 -6.75 3.29 -21.67
N THR A 449 -7.01 3.70 -20.41
CA THR A 449 -6.14 3.37 -19.27
C THR A 449 -4.67 3.79 -19.50
N ASN A 450 -4.46 4.89 -20.22
CA ASN A 450 -3.15 5.38 -20.68
C ASN A 450 -2.39 4.42 -21.64
N HIS A 451 -3.05 3.42 -22.23
CA HIS A 451 -2.42 2.55 -23.22
C HIS A 451 -2.07 3.32 -24.50
N ASN A 452 -0.86 3.11 -25.01
CA ASN A 452 -0.41 3.61 -26.29
C ASN A 452 0.23 2.47 -27.11
N ASP A 453 -0.38 2.12 -28.24
CA ASP A 453 0.10 1.02 -29.10
C ASP A 453 1.54 1.25 -29.59
N ASP A 454 1.99 2.50 -29.72
CA ASP A 454 3.36 2.83 -30.14
C ASP A 454 4.41 2.30 -29.15
N TRP A 455 4.03 2.05 -27.88
CA TRP A 455 4.91 1.46 -26.89
C TRP A 455 5.21 -0.01 -27.14
N LEU A 456 4.33 -0.73 -27.84
CA LEU A 456 4.59 -2.12 -28.25
C LEU A 456 5.71 -2.22 -29.30
N LEU A 457 6.03 -1.10 -29.96
CA LEU A 457 7.10 -1.00 -30.94
C LEU A 457 8.44 -0.54 -30.32
N LYS A 458 8.47 -0.20 -29.03
CA LYS A 458 9.67 0.27 -28.34
C LYS A 458 10.57 -0.89 -27.93
N THR A 459 11.87 -0.68 -28.08
CA THR A 459 12.88 -1.55 -27.49
C THR A 459 12.94 -1.37 -25.97
N PRO A 460 13.41 -2.38 -25.20
CA PRO A 460 13.63 -2.24 -23.76
C PRO A 460 14.55 -1.08 -23.39
N LYS A 461 15.47 -0.68 -24.27
CA LYS A 461 16.34 0.48 -24.05
C LYS A 461 15.55 1.79 -24.16
N GLU A 462 14.74 1.94 -25.19
CA GLU A 462 13.93 3.14 -25.38
C GLU A 462 12.97 3.33 -24.20
N MET A 463 12.35 2.25 -23.69
CA MET A 463 11.50 2.31 -22.51
C MET A 463 12.19 2.93 -21.27
N ILE A 464 13.49 2.65 -21.05
CA ILE A 464 14.27 3.25 -19.95
C ILE A 464 14.46 4.76 -20.16
N ASP A 465 14.72 5.17 -21.41
CA ASP A 465 15.04 6.56 -21.74
C ASP A 465 13.83 7.51 -21.58
N TYR A 466 12.60 6.99 -21.50
CA TYR A 466 11.35 7.75 -21.38
C TYR A 466 10.92 8.10 -19.94
N ASN A 467 11.85 8.11 -18.97
CA ASN A 467 11.65 8.74 -17.66
C ASN A 467 10.43 8.23 -16.86
N TYR A 468 10.32 6.90 -16.75
CA TYR A 468 9.41 6.20 -15.82
C TYR A 468 7.90 6.25 -16.13
N THR A 469 7.48 6.68 -17.32
CA THR A 469 6.04 6.75 -17.65
C THR A 469 5.44 5.40 -18.04
N THR A 470 4.22 5.12 -17.59
CA THR A 470 3.49 3.87 -17.89
C THR A 470 2.50 4.07 -19.03
N HIS A 471 2.81 3.54 -20.22
CA HIS A 471 1.92 3.64 -21.39
C HIS A 471 1.50 2.28 -21.96
N LEU A 472 1.72 1.21 -21.20
CA LEU A 472 1.19 -0.11 -21.49
C LEU A 472 0.09 -0.43 -20.48
N ALA A 473 -0.94 -1.15 -20.90
CA ALA A 473 -2.04 -1.55 -20.05
C ALA A 473 -2.60 -2.91 -20.51
N PHE A 474 -3.11 -3.67 -19.56
CA PHE A 474 -3.86 -4.90 -19.81
C PHE A 474 -5.34 -4.72 -19.50
N ASP A 475 -6.17 -5.41 -20.28
CA ASP A 475 -7.58 -5.67 -19.95
C ASP A 475 -7.72 -7.14 -19.52
N TYR A 476 -8.40 -7.35 -18.38
CA TYR A 476 -8.80 -8.66 -17.89
C TYR A 476 -10.22 -8.92 -18.36
N ILE A 477 -10.46 -10.03 -19.04
CA ILE A 477 -11.73 -10.28 -19.75
C ILE A 477 -12.30 -11.63 -19.35
N ALA A 478 -13.60 -11.65 -19.02
CA ALA A 478 -14.34 -12.87 -18.79
C ALA A 478 -14.46 -13.70 -20.08
N ILE A 479 -14.01 -14.97 -20.09
CA ILE A 479 -14.06 -15.82 -21.30
C ILE A 479 -15.35 -16.64 -21.40
N ARG A 480 -16.15 -16.62 -20.35
CA ARG A 480 -17.51 -17.15 -20.22
C ARG A 480 -18.28 -16.28 -19.24
N ASP A 481 -19.56 -16.57 -19.04
CA ASP A 481 -20.33 -15.95 -17.95
C ASP A 481 -19.73 -16.41 -16.61
N ILE A 482 -19.57 -15.47 -15.69
CA ILE A 482 -19.04 -15.68 -14.33
C ILE A 482 -20.11 -15.19 -13.38
N GLN A 483 -20.48 -16.02 -12.40
CA GLN A 483 -21.51 -15.65 -11.43
C GLN A 483 -20.94 -14.79 -10.30
N GLU A 484 -21.76 -13.97 -9.67
CA GLU A 484 -21.40 -13.29 -8.42
C GLU A 484 -20.85 -14.28 -7.38
N GLY A 485 -19.73 -13.92 -6.76
CA GLY A 485 -19.06 -14.73 -5.75
C GLY A 485 -18.25 -15.90 -6.30
N GLU A 486 -18.18 -16.11 -7.62
CA GLU A 486 -17.30 -17.09 -8.24
C GLU A 486 -15.83 -16.61 -8.23
N GLU A 487 -14.87 -17.50 -7.96
CA GLU A 487 -13.44 -17.16 -8.01
C GLU A 487 -12.98 -16.94 -9.45
N LEU A 488 -12.16 -15.92 -9.64
CA LEU A 488 -11.53 -15.55 -10.89
C LEU A 488 -10.18 -16.25 -11.01
N PHE A 489 -10.01 -16.97 -12.12
CA PHE A 489 -8.80 -17.69 -12.42
C PHE A 489 -8.23 -17.27 -13.78
N LEU A 490 -6.91 -17.10 -13.81
CA LEU A 490 -6.14 -16.78 -15.01
C LEU A 490 -5.16 -17.91 -15.32
N ASP A 491 -5.03 -18.26 -16.60
CA ASP A 491 -3.96 -19.13 -17.04
C ASP A 491 -2.65 -18.34 -17.13
N TYR A 492 -1.72 -18.61 -16.21
CA TYR A 492 -0.41 -17.96 -16.15
C TYR A 492 0.56 -18.53 -17.20
N GLY A 493 0.18 -19.63 -17.87
CA GLY A 493 0.95 -20.29 -18.91
C GLY A 493 1.72 -21.51 -18.42
N THR A 494 2.04 -22.38 -19.37
CA THR A 494 2.69 -23.67 -19.13
C THR A 494 4.10 -23.56 -18.54
N ASP A 495 4.84 -22.50 -18.87
CA ASP A 495 6.19 -22.28 -18.32
C ASP A 495 6.16 -22.02 -16.82
N TRP A 496 5.13 -21.30 -16.33
CA TRP A 496 4.91 -21.09 -14.90
C TRP A 496 4.49 -22.41 -14.24
N GLU A 497 3.50 -23.10 -14.80
CA GLU A 497 2.96 -24.35 -14.27
C GLU A 497 4.05 -25.42 -14.10
N ASN A 498 4.93 -25.57 -15.10
CA ASN A 498 6.05 -26.49 -15.04
C ASN A 498 7.06 -26.12 -13.93
N LYS A 499 7.32 -24.82 -13.73
CA LYS A 499 8.21 -24.34 -12.66
C LYS A 499 7.58 -24.55 -11.28
N TRP A 500 6.29 -24.26 -11.13
CA TRP A 500 5.55 -24.45 -9.90
C TRP A 500 5.50 -25.93 -9.50
N ASN A 501 5.14 -26.82 -10.42
CA ASN A 501 5.11 -28.27 -10.17
C ASN A 501 6.48 -28.82 -9.77
N ARG A 502 7.55 -28.34 -10.41
CA ARG A 502 8.92 -28.68 -10.02
C ARG A 502 9.23 -28.18 -8.61
N PHE A 503 8.94 -26.92 -8.32
CA PHE A 503 9.16 -26.34 -6.99
C PHE A 503 8.40 -27.10 -5.90
N GLN A 504 7.13 -27.46 -6.13
CA GLN A 504 6.36 -28.27 -5.18
C GLN A 504 7.00 -29.65 -4.95
N THR A 505 7.50 -30.28 -6.02
CA THR A 505 8.19 -31.57 -5.91
C THR A 505 9.48 -31.43 -5.10
N ASP A 506 10.29 -30.43 -5.40
CA ASP A 506 11.56 -30.15 -4.70
C ASP A 506 11.30 -29.81 -3.22
N TRP A 507 10.28 -28.99 -2.94
CA TRP A 507 9.85 -28.63 -1.58
C TRP A 507 9.41 -29.86 -0.77
N LEU A 508 8.54 -30.71 -1.32
CA LEU A 508 8.10 -31.95 -0.64
C LEU A 508 9.27 -32.89 -0.33
N THR A 509 10.32 -32.91 -1.17
CA THR A 509 11.50 -33.74 -0.90
C THR A 509 12.41 -33.18 0.19
N TYR A 510 12.40 -31.86 0.42
CA TYR A 510 13.21 -31.20 1.44
C TYR A 510 12.53 -31.22 2.82
N ASP A 511 11.21 -31.05 2.85
CA ASP A 511 10.43 -30.68 4.04
C ASP A 511 10.19 -31.82 5.05
N HIS A 512 10.30 -33.09 4.63
CA HIS A 512 9.85 -34.21 5.46
C HIS A 512 10.79 -34.59 6.62
N ASP A 513 12.05 -34.12 6.62
CA ASP A 513 13.05 -34.51 7.63
C ASP A 513 13.52 -33.36 8.54
N THR A 514 13.03 -32.13 8.37
CA THR A 514 13.43 -31.01 9.22
C THR A 514 12.64 -30.98 10.54
N PRO A 515 13.28 -31.22 11.71
CA PRO A 515 12.58 -31.32 12.99
C PRO A 515 11.82 -30.04 13.37
N TYR A 516 12.30 -28.87 12.94
CA TYR A 516 11.70 -27.58 13.29
C TYR A 516 10.30 -27.36 12.70
N LEU A 517 9.92 -28.11 11.65
CA LEU A 517 8.60 -27.99 11.04
C LEU A 517 7.54 -28.87 11.70
N LYS A 518 7.95 -29.89 12.48
CA LYS A 518 6.99 -30.76 13.18
C LYS A 518 6.14 -30.01 14.19
N ASP A 519 6.73 -29.00 14.81
CA ASP A 519 6.12 -28.20 15.87
C ASP A 519 5.87 -26.75 15.41
N TYR A 520 5.91 -26.51 14.10
CA TYR A 520 5.62 -25.19 13.55
C TYR A 520 4.18 -24.78 13.88
N ILE A 521 4.05 -23.57 14.40
CA ILE A 521 2.81 -22.81 14.56
C ILE A 521 3.08 -21.38 14.13
N SER A 522 2.17 -20.77 13.36
CA SER A 522 2.41 -19.39 12.93
C SER A 522 2.37 -18.44 14.12
N ALA A 523 3.06 -17.31 14.02
CA ALA A 523 3.02 -16.30 15.06
C ALA A 523 1.61 -15.75 15.26
N ILE A 524 0.82 -15.65 14.20
CA ILE A 524 -0.58 -15.20 14.26
C ILE A 524 -1.40 -16.18 15.10
N GLU A 525 -1.29 -17.48 14.82
CA GLU A 525 -1.99 -18.52 15.57
C GLU A 525 -1.52 -18.55 17.03
N TYR A 526 -0.21 -18.46 17.26
CA TYR A 526 0.35 -18.47 18.61
C TYR A 526 -0.05 -17.24 19.43
N ASN A 527 -0.03 -16.04 18.84
CA ASN A 527 -0.50 -14.83 19.49
C ASN A 527 -2.01 -14.88 19.79
N THR A 528 -2.80 -15.56 18.96
CA THR A 528 -4.24 -15.75 19.20
C THR A 528 -4.50 -16.66 20.41
N LEU A 529 -3.72 -17.75 20.52
CA LEU A 529 -3.88 -18.74 21.59
C LEU A 529 -3.24 -18.30 22.91
N TYR A 530 -2.05 -17.69 22.85
CA TYR A 530 -1.15 -17.46 23.99
C TYR A 530 -0.66 -16.00 24.09
N GLY A 531 -1.24 -15.07 23.33
CA GLY A 531 -0.82 -13.67 23.30
C GLY A 531 -1.01 -12.91 24.61
N ASN A 532 -1.76 -13.47 25.56
CA ASN A 532 -1.96 -12.91 26.90
C ASN A 532 -1.19 -13.68 28.00
N ASP A 533 -0.51 -14.76 27.63
CA ASP A 533 0.21 -15.60 28.60
C ASP A 533 1.45 -14.88 29.13
N ILE A 534 1.87 -15.27 30.32
CA ILE A 534 3.09 -14.76 30.94
C ILE A 534 4.30 -15.18 30.10
N LEU A 535 5.18 -14.24 29.79
CA LEU A 535 6.41 -14.54 29.06
C LEU A 535 7.52 -14.97 30.04
N PRO A 536 8.28 -16.03 29.69
CA PRO A 536 9.46 -16.41 30.46
C PRO A 536 10.54 -15.34 30.30
N THR A 537 11.37 -15.17 31.33
CA THR A 537 12.60 -14.39 31.26
C THR A 537 13.71 -15.23 30.64
N LYS A 538 14.73 -14.58 30.07
CA LYS A 538 15.92 -15.24 29.52
C LYS A 538 16.65 -16.11 30.55
N PHE A 539 16.57 -15.76 31.83
CA PHE A 539 17.11 -16.59 32.91
C PHE A 539 16.29 -17.87 33.11
N GLU A 540 14.96 -17.77 33.09
CA GLU A 540 14.05 -18.93 33.15
C GLU A 540 14.19 -19.85 31.92
N GLU A 541 14.48 -19.28 30.75
CA GLU A 541 14.82 -20.03 29.54
C GLU A 541 16.16 -20.76 29.67
N GLN A 542 17.19 -20.12 30.26
CA GLN A 542 18.53 -20.69 30.42
C GLN A 542 18.64 -21.76 31.52
N GLU A 543 17.96 -21.60 32.67
CA GLU A 543 17.98 -22.60 33.75
C GLU A 543 17.43 -23.95 33.28
N GLN A 544 16.53 -23.97 32.29
CA GLN A 544 16.02 -25.22 31.71
C GLN A 544 17.03 -25.93 30.80
N ASP A 545 17.91 -25.19 30.12
CA ASP A 545 18.93 -25.79 29.24
C ASP A 545 20.03 -26.50 30.04
N ASP A 546 20.28 -26.05 31.28
CA ASP A 546 21.34 -26.57 32.15
C ASP A 546 20.89 -27.78 33.02
N GLU A 547 19.59 -27.98 33.25
CA GLU A 547 19.08 -29.15 33.97
C GLU A 547 18.97 -30.39 33.05
N GLU A 548 19.72 -31.43 33.42
CA GLU A 548 19.86 -32.74 32.75
C GLU A 548 18.55 -33.59 32.74
N GLN A 549 17.40 -32.99 32.42
CA GLN A 549 16.13 -33.66 32.08
C GLN A 549 15.79 -33.45 30.60
N GLN A 550 16.65 -34.00 29.74
CA GLN A 550 16.49 -34.13 28.28
C GLN A 550 15.21 -34.85 27.79
N GLN A 551 14.28 -35.23 28.68
CA GLN A 551 13.05 -35.94 28.30
C GLN A 551 11.79 -35.08 28.21
N SER A 552 11.81 -33.81 28.64
CA SER A 552 10.64 -32.92 28.50
C SER A 552 10.97 -31.44 28.73
N ALA A 553 12.07 -30.92 28.15
CA ALA A 553 12.23 -29.47 28.07
C ALA A 553 11.11 -28.92 27.16
N GLU A 554 9.99 -28.54 27.76
CA GLU A 554 8.94 -27.79 27.08
C GLU A 554 9.55 -26.44 26.69
N VAL A 555 9.97 -26.32 25.44
CA VAL A 555 10.34 -25.03 24.87
C VAL A 555 9.14 -24.11 25.06
N TYR A 556 9.30 -23.02 25.84
CA TYR A 556 8.20 -22.13 26.24
C TYR A 556 7.36 -21.60 25.07
N TYR A 557 7.97 -21.51 23.88
CA TYR A 557 7.29 -21.26 22.62
C TYR A 557 8.09 -21.92 21.48
N PRO A 558 7.43 -22.34 20.38
CA PRO A 558 8.11 -23.05 19.30
C PRO A 558 9.31 -22.33 18.70
N ASN A 559 10.32 -23.09 18.28
CA ASN A 559 11.59 -22.57 17.79
C ASN A 559 11.49 -21.69 16.54
N ASN A 560 10.36 -21.74 15.82
CA ASN A 560 10.09 -20.86 14.68
C ASN A 560 9.62 -19.46 15.11
N LEU A 561 9.38 -19.23 16.39
CA LEU A 561 8.93 -17.94 16.92
C LEU A 561 10.07 -17.21 17.63
N PHE A 562 9.94 -15.90 17.69
CA PHE A 562 10.74 -15.03 18.55
C PHE A 562 9.88 -13.86 19.04
N LEU A 563 10.32 -13.17 20.09
CA LEU A 563 9.59 -12.06 20.67
C LEU A 563 9.93 -10.74 19.97
N ARG A 564 8.90 -9.90 19.82
CA ARG A 564 9.00 -8.54 19.30
C ARG A 564 8.35 -7.56 20.24
N CYS A 565 9.01 -6.44 20.45
CA CYS A 565 8.58 -5.33 21.29
C CYS A 565 8.27 -4.11 20.43
N HIS A 566 7.20 -3.37 20.73
CA HIS A 566 6.74 -2.26 19.88
C HIS A 566 7.82 -1.23 19.54
N SER A 567 7.75 -0.64 18.34
CA SER A 567 8.67 0.42 17.91
C SER A 567 8.55 1.72 18.72
N ILE A 568 7.40 2.03 19.33
CA ILE A 568 7.27 3.23 20.19
C ILE A 568 8.28 3.23 21.33
N LEU A 569 8.67 2.03 21.78
CA LEU A 569 9.64 1.86 22.82
C LEU A 569 11.03 2.35 22.42
N ASP A 570 11.32 2.47 21.13
CA ASP A 570 12.57 3.03 20.60
C ASP A 570 12.65 4.55 20.83
N ILE A 571 11.52 5.25 20.91
CA ILE A 571 11.45 6.72 21.08
C ILE A 571 11.97 7.18 22.45
N PHE A 572 12.02 6.32 23.47
CA PHE A 572 12.52 6.66 24.81
C PHE A 572 14.06 6.79 24.83
N GLU A 573 14.63 7.82 24.21
CA GLU A 573 16.08 7.90 23.90
C GLU A 573 17.05 7.82 25.10
N ASN A 574 16.59 7.89 26.36
CA ASN A 574 17.47 7.77 27.53
C ASN A 574 17.34 6.41 28.24
N ASP A 575 18.48 5.74 28.45
CA ASP A 575 18.68 4.47 29.17
C ASP A 575 18.18 4.46 30.65
N GLN A 576 17.56 5.54 31.14
CA GLN A 576 17.12 5.66 32.54
C GLN A 576 15.69 6.18 32.73
N ASP A 577 14.94 6.43 31.65
CA ASP A 577 13.57 6.89 31.81
C ASP A 577 12.70 5.70 32.23
N VAL A 578 12.41 5.62 33.53
CA VAL A 578 11.32 4.80 34.06
C VAL A 578 10.04 5.35 33.43
N ILE A 579 9.24 4.49 32.80
CA ILE A 579 7.88 4.85 32.36
C ILE A 579 7.10 5.18 33.64
N ASP A 580 7.00 6.46 33.99
CA ASP A 580 6.29 6.95 35.17
C ASP A 580 4.79 6.97 34.85
N TYR A 581 4.10 5.90 35.25
CA TYR A 581 2.67 5.67 34.97
C TYR A 581 1.76 6.82 35.42
N ASP A 582 2.17 7.63 36.41
CA ASP A 582 1.36 8.72 36.96
C ASP A 582 1.42 10.02 36.14
N ARG A 583 2.29 10.14 35.12
CA ARG A 583 2.43 11.38 34.31
C ARG A 583 2.03 11.28 32.85
N ASP A 584 1.74 10.09 32.35
CA ASP A 584 1.75 9.82 30.92
C ASP A 584 0.41 9.25 30.39
N ASP A 585 -0.72 9.85 30.79
CA ASP A 585 -2.03 9.64 30.12
C ASP A 585 -1.93 9.85 28.59
N TYR A 586 -1.01 10.72 28.16
CA TYR A 586 -0.71 11.00 26.75
C TYR A 586 -0.10 9.79 26.01
N PHE A 587 0.60 8.90 26.73
CA PHE A 587 1.17 7.70 26.15
C PHE A 587 0.23 6.51 26.23
N ILE A 588 -0.70 6.44 27.20
CA ILE A 588 -1.79 5.44 27.25
C ILE A 588 -2.65 5.51 25.99
N GLU A 589 -2.89 6.71 25.46
CA GLU A 589 -3.56 6.90 24.17
C GLU A 589 -2.75 6.32 22.99
N TYR A 590 -1.41 6.43 23.03
CA TYR A 590 -0.49 5.78 22.07
C TYR A 590 -0.32 4.27 22.31
N TYR A 591 -0.48 3.77 23.53
CA TYR A 591 -0.37 2.35 23.90
C TYR A 591 -1.61 1.56 23.44
N ASN A 592 -2.79 2.16 23.55
CA ASN A 592 -4.01 1.60 22.97
C ASN A 592 -3.93 1.47 21.43
N ASN A 593 -2.97 2.16 20.79
CA ASN A 593 -2.71 2.10 19.35
C ASN A 593 -1.93 0.87 18.87
N TRP A 594 -1.61 -0.12 19.74
CA TRP A 594 -1.32 -1.48 19.24
C TRP A 594 -2.51 -2.10 18.50
N GLY A 595 -3.73 -1.64 18.81
CA GLY A 595 -4.95 -1.98 18.07
C GLY A 595 -5.85 -0.78 17.79
N GLY A 596 -5.32 0.44 17.88
CA GLY A 596 -6.08 1.70 17.95
C GLY A 596 -5.84 2.64 16.75
N GLU A 597 -6.86 3.46 16.50
CA GLU A 597 -7.19 4.14 15.24
C GLU A 597 -6.20 5.19 14.71
N HIS A 598 -5.15 5.57 15.45
CA HIS A 598 -4.36 6.76 15.14
C HIS A 598 -2.91 6.51 14.71
N VAL A 599 -2.44 5.27 14.77
CA VAL A 599 -1.18 4.89 14.13
C VAL A 599 -1.50 3.72 13.22
N GLY A 600 -1.79 4.02 11.95
CA GLY A 600 -2.14 3.04 10.92
C GLY A 600 -0.99 2.09 10.54
N GLY A 601 -0.36 1.44 11.52
CA GLY A 601 0.58 0.35 11.34
C GLY A 601 0.06 -0.83 12.14
N GLY A 602 -0.74 -1.69 11.51
CA GLY A 602 -1.14 -2.96 12.13
C GLY A 602 0.10 -3.77 12.54
N ASP A 603 0.05 -4.41 13.71
CA ASP A 603 0.82 -5.55 14.26
C ASP A 603 2.34 -5.72 13.98
N ASN A 604 2.98 -4.85 13.23
CA ASN A 604 4.21 -5.16 12.49
C ASN A 604 5.25 -4.04 12.57
N ASN A 605 5.16 -3.14 13.55
CA ASN A 605 6.20 -2.15 13.83
C ASN A 605 6.78 -2.43 15.23
N GLY A 606 7.75 -3.33 15.33
CA GLY A 606 8.29 -3.80 16.60
C GLY A 606 9.58 -4.60 16.46
N TYR A 607 10.61 -4.23 17.20
CA TYR A 607 11.93 -4.83 17.10
C TYR A 607 12.01 -6.16 17.82
N GLU A 608 12.92 -7.04 17.39
CA GLU A 608 13.28 -8.23 18.16
C GLU A 608 13.72 -7.83 19.58
N CYS A 609 13.20 -8.54 20.57
CA CYS A 609 13.51 -8.29 21.96
C CYS A 609 13.56 -9.57 22.80
N GLU A 610 14.25 -9.49 23.93
CA GLU A 610 14.30 -10.52 24.96
C GLU A 610 13.68 -10.00 26.25
N ILE A 611 13.07 -10.90 27.03
CA ILE A 611 12.58 -10.57 28.38
C ILE A 611 13.70 -10.83 29.37
N LEU A 612 14.14 -9.80 30.08
CA LEU A 612 15.18 -9.94 31.11
C LEU A 612 14.60 -10.22 32.49
N GLU A 613 13.57 -9.48 32.86
CA GLU A 613 12.95 -9.54 34.18
C GLU A 613 11.44 -9.40 34.04
N ARG A 614 10.71 -10.01 34.98
CA ARG A 614 9.26 -9.90 35.10
C ARG A 614 8.91 -9.25 36.42
N HIS A 615 8.05 -8.24 36.37
CA HIS A 615 7.55 -7.48 37.51
C HIS A 615 6.04 -7.61 37.53
N ASN A 616 5.46 -7.91 38.70
CA ASN A 616 4.01 -7.92 38.86
C ASN A 616 3.60 -6.65 39.58
N TYR A 617 2.67 -5.90 38.98
CA TYR A 617 2.12 -4.70 39.58
C TYR A 617 0.65 -4.97 39.96
N GLU A 618 0.29 -4.65 41.21
CA GLU A 618 -1.08 -4.70 41.70
C GLU A 618 -1.62 -3.27 41.72
N PHE A 619 -2.69 -3.01 40.97
CA PHE A 619 -3.27 -1.68 40.88
C PHE A 619 -3.98 -1.33 42.18
N ALA A 620 -3.72 -0.13 42.71
CA ALA A 620 -4.34 0.35 43.94
C ALA A 620 -5.88 0.44 43.83
N ASP A 621 -6.38 0.73 42.63
CA ASP A 621 -7.80 0.94 42.36
C ASP A 621 -8.57 -0.36 42.06
N THR A 622 -7.88 -1.44 41.69
CA THR A 622 -8.46 -2.77 41.50
C THR A 622 -7.68 -3.85 42.28
N PRO A 623 -7.79 -3.87 43.62
CA PRO A 623 -7.08 -4.83 44.46
C PRO A 623 -7.38 -6.28 44.04
N GLY A 624 -6.32 -7.07 43.82
CA GLY A 624 -6.40 -8.44 43.29
C GLY A 624 -6.24 -8.58 41.77
N GLU A 625 -6.28 -7.49 40.99
CA GLU A 625 -5.87 -7.52 39.59
C GLU A 625 -4.37 -7.24 39.49
N THR A 626 -3.62 -8.25 39.01
CA THR A 626 -2.18 -8.11 38.77
C THR A 626 -1.93 -8.08 37.27
N GLU A 627 -1.15 -7.10 36.81
CA GLU A 627 -0.68 -7.05 35.43
C GLU A 627 0.84 -7.25 35.41
N SER A 628 1.29 -8.08 34.48
CA SER A 628 2.72 -8.36 34.32
C SER A 628 3.38 -7.32 33.43
N TYR A 629 4.45 -6.75 33.97
CA TYR A 629 5.35 -5.81 33.32
C TYR A 629 6.72 -6.46 33.13
N TYR A 630 7.42 -6.04 32.10
CA TYR A 630 8.68 -6.68 31.71
C TYR A 630 9.80 -5.65 31.62
N THR A 631 10.99 -6.05 32.08
CA THR A 631 12.23 -5.43 31.62
C THR A 631 12.60 -6.11 30.31
N VAL A 632 12.57 -5.38 29.20
CA VAL A 632 12.90 -5.93 27.87
C VAL A 632 14.22 -5.39 27.37
N GLN A 633 14.89 -6.20 26.57
CA GLN A 633 16.14 -5.84 25.90
C GLN A 633 15.95 -5.88 24.38
N PHE A 634 16.23 -4.77 23.71
CA PHE A 634 16.20 -4.70 22.26
C PHE A 634 17.45 -5.32 21.66
N ILE A 635 17.28 -6.15 20.64
CA ILE A 635 18.36 -6.77 19.90
C ILE A 635 18.48 -6.06 18.54
N LYS A 636 19.60 -5.39 18.30
CA LYS A 636 19.93 -4.85 16.98
C LYS A 636 20.99 -5.74 16.32
N ASN A 637 20.56 -6.46 15.28
CA ASN A 637 21.37 -7.31 14.39
C ASN A 637 21.80 -8.67 14.97
N ASN A 638 22.22 -9.57 14.06
CA ASN A 638 22.74 -10.92 14.34
C ASN A 638 23.96 -10.98 15.30
N ASN A 639 24.61 -9.84 15.58
CA ASN A 639 25.72 -9.75 16.52
C ASN A 639 25.26 -9.53 17.97
N HIS A 640 23.95 -9.57 18.26
CA HIS A 640 23.38 -9.36 19.60
C HIS A 640 23.87 -8.06 20.26
N GLN A 641 24.03 -6.99 19.48
CA GLN A 641 24.36 -5.70 20.09
C GLN A 641 23.13 -5.20 20.83
N VAL A 642 23.26 -5.14 22.15
CA VAL A 642 22.27 -4.58 23.04
C VAL A 642 22.19 -3.10 22.77
N THR A 643 21.05 -2.64 22.26
CA THR A 643 20.86 -1.22 22.00
C THR A 643 20.17 -0.50 23.12
N LYS A 644 19.30 -1.19 23.86
CA LYS A 644 18.43 -0.54 24.84
C LYS A 644 17.81 -1.52 25.81
N ARG A 645 17.68 -1.11 27.08
CA ARG A 645 16.90 -1.81 28.10
C ARG A 645 15.77 -0.92 28.56
N ILE A 646 14.55 -1.46 28.60
CA ILE A 646 13.36 -0.69 29.00
C ILE A 646 12.64 -1.44 30.10
N PHE A 647 12.32 -0.72 31.17
CA PHE A 647 11.58 -1.23 32.31
C PHE A 647 10.08 -0.90 32.18
N GLY A 648 9.21 -1.72 32.76
CA GLY A 648 7.78 -1.42 32.82
C GLY A 648 7.03 -1.65 31.51
N VAL A 649 7.54 -2.50 30.62
CA VAL A 649 6.88 -2.80 29.34
C VAL A 649 5.69 -3.72 29.58
N ASN A 650 4.49 -3.27 29.21
CA ASN A 650 3.27 -4.05 29.33
C ASN A 650 3.32 -5.30 28.42
N ARG A 651 2.79 -6.45 28.87
CA ARG A 651 2.64 -7.67 28.05
C ARG A 651 2.05 -7.42 26.66
N LYS A 652 1.09 -6.49 26.58
CA LYS A 652 0.38 -6.11 25.36
C LYS A 652 1.27 -5.43 24.34
N LEU A 653 2.49 -4.99 24.68
CA LEU A 653 3.46 -4.39 23.75
C LEU A 653 4.49 -5.40 23.24
N ILE A 654 4.24 -6.69 23.49
CA ILE A 654 5.12 -7.79 23.11
C ILE A 654 4.29 -8.79 22.30
N LYS A 655 4.74 -9.19 21.11
CA LYS A 655 4.13 -10.28 20.32
C LYS A 655 5.18 -11.31 19.96
N PHE A 656 4.71 -12.50 19.64
CA PHE A 656 5.49 -13.44 18.86
C PHE A 656 5.50 -13.01 17.38
N ALA A 657 6.61 -13.28 16.71
CA ALA A 657 6.73 -13.17 15.27
C ALA A 657 7.41 -14.43 14.72
N ASP A 658 7.05 -14.79 13.49
CA ASP A 658 7.69 -15.90 12.80
C ASP A 658 9.11 -15.51 12.42
N LYS A 659 10.07 -16.34 12.76
CA LYS A 659 11.45 -16.21 12.27
C LYS A 659 11.42 -16.10 10.74
N PRO A 660 12.20 -15.17 10.16
CA PRO A 660 12.36 -15.11 8.71
C PRO A 660 12.82 -16.45 8.17
N TYR A 661 12.50 -16.74 6.90
CA TYR A 661 12.98 -17.95 6.23
C TYR A 661 14.51 -17.98 6.26
N SER A 662 15.08 -18.80 7.14
CA SER A 662 16.53 -19.03 7.19
C SER A 662 16.90 -19.96 6.04
N LYS A 663 17.26 -19.40 4.88
CA LYS A 663 17.75 -20.09 3.67
C LYS A 663 17.06 -21.43 3.38
N PHE A 664 15.98 -21.38 2.58
CA PHE A 664 15.65 -22.48 1.67
C PHE A 664 16.60 -22.48 0.47
#